data_AF-A0A2W4W5W1-F1
#
_entry.id   AF-A0A2W4W5W1-F1
#
_cell.length_a   1.000
_cell.length_b   1.000
_cell.length_c   1.000
_cell.angle_alpha   90.00
_cell.angle_beta   90.00
_cell.angle_gamma   90.00
#
_symmetry.space_group_name_H-M   'P 1'
#
loop_
_entity.id
_entity.type
_entity.pdbx_description
1 polymer ?
#
loop_
_entity_poly.entity_id
_entity_poly.type
_entity_poly.pdbx_seq_one_letter_code
_entity_poly.pdbx_strand_id
1 'polypeptide(L)'
;MYRFQVKAPTQNGEMIGLVGSIPQFGLWDIKKYLPLRTSGASYPIWWVDIEIDPLTLPNFEESLSQNAESTEYKIEYKYVRVAASGKAQWESETDVNRWVPVETKYISAETPRLIVNDGAFGYVQSFPYGYLDNPIASTITTQKLPNQQQDGLKVLVIGSSVAMGCSAWLLNGWASQLGQALQEKYGHQLVNRSQLGANVSSTIERFAAVVAPEKPNIVVISLSLGNEGLAYCRPHDRRAVQRRFESGLLQLIKMTQDLGAVLIIGGLYPNGDYNPEHNWLLRDTHQRMLSWGVPILDWLDVLDNGYGGWKSDISLDVAHPNTIGHQLMFKAIDLDIFQIARLNSNQSSMSSASTEEISIYEDKYGFKVFANPEAQTLRIINNSEYSYNITPTWNVLQAALKRKVELISGTYIAKNDELGTLPLLNVGVNGGIENAVAIPIGVDLQYCSALKFFSPQNSEILYYDGYLGILKEGDRTIRIINESDKEYNIHPMWKEIREALAVMPTGVYVDPVNSDAPFRTMMIGDRGLESRVKAPVKSTMVLKYKCKLSEINRIAILPLGDRCAARMLLYKMEYDGPAFPFDLTRSTNLGDVSDLVANEFKDMWNPAYLYYNAEEKRIYHSKWSGLSFAHEVEDSDDPIHNMQPVHERMQTRYSARAKRFLYTVEHADEILFVRTGITNRDYVLDLMQKLKSKCKDKPFRVLLIAKQTSEEFINIPNLIHYNLNLSPDWMYDSLDYWMESTRTMQEILDSLGISSQNLFWCPPNP
;
A
#
# COMPACT_ATOMS: atom_id res chain seq x y z
N MET A 1 45.82 9.30 5.85
CA MET A 1 45.66 7.98 6.54
C MET A 1 44.50 7.22 5.92
N TYR A 2 44.63 5.91 5.69
CA TYR A 2 43.58 5.02 5.17
C TYR A 2 43.13 4.04 6.25
N ARG A 3 41.84 3.69 6.28
CA ARG A 3 41.29 2.57 7.04
C ARG A 3 40.70 1.56 6.09
N PHE A 4 41.28 0.38 5.99
CA PHE A 4 40.67 -0.75 5.27
C PHE A 4 39.82 -1.55 6.23
N GLN A 5 38.56 -1.82 5.89
CA GLN A 5 37.67 -2.60 6.73
C GLN A 5 36.79 -3.58 5.93
N VAL A 6 36.59 -4.76 6.50
CA VAL A 6 35.82 -5.86 5.93
C VAL A 6 34.98 -6.55 6.99
N LYS A 7 33.76 -6.97 6.64
CA LYS A 7 32.87 -7.74 7.50
C LYS A 7 33.16 -9.23 7.33
N ALA A 8 33.70 -9.87 8.36
CA ALA A 8 34.10 -11.27 8.32
C ALA A 8 33.76 -11.97 9.64
N PRO A 9 32.71 -12.82 9.68
CA PRO A 9 32.51 -13.74 10.79
C PRO A 9 33.68 -14.72 10.87
N THR A 10 34.17 -14.97 12.09
CA THR A 10 35.34 -15.82 12.37
C THR A 10 35.04 -16.79 13.51
N GLN A 11 35.68 -17.95 13.50
CA GLN A 11 35.69 -18.90 14.61
C GLN A 11 36.77 -18.55 15.65
N ASN A 12 36.73 -19.20 16.81
CA ASN A 12 37.73 -19.00 17.86
C ASN A 12 39.15 -19.28 17.34
N GLY A 13 40.03 -18.29 17.46
CA GLY A 13 41.41 -18.36 17.02
C GLY A 13 41.64 -18.06 15.53
N GLU A 14 40.60 -17.76 14.75
CA GLU A 14 40.76 -17.23 13.40
C GLU A 14 41.03 -15.72 13.41
N MET A 15 41.77 -15.25 12.40
CA MET A 15 42.07 -13.83 12.18
C MET A 15 41.91 -13.47 10.72
N ILE A 16 41.71 -12.18 10.46
CA ILE A 16 41.70 -11.63 9.09
C ILE A 16 42.99 -10.84 8.86
N GLY A 17 43.58 -11.02 7.68
CA GLY A 17 44.74 -10.29 7.20
C GLY A 17 44.50 -9.67 5.84
N LEU A 18 45.32 -8.70 5.46
CA LEU A 18 45.32 -8.05 4.15
C LEU A 18 46.68 -8.22 3.49
N VAL A 19 46.69 -8.59 2.21
CA VAL A 19 47.90 -8.78 1.41
C VAL A 19 47.71 -8.04 0.07
N GLY A 20 48.75 -7.40 -0.47
CA GLY A 20 48.56 -6.59 -1.68
C GLY A 20 49.85 -6.04 -2.28
N SER A 21 49.65 -5.14 -3.24
CA SER A 21 50.64 -4.63 -4.20
C SER A 21 51.68 -3.65 -3.64
N ILE A 22 51.47 -3.11 -2.43
CA ILE A 22 52.37 -2.12 -1.81
C ILE A 22 53.23 -2.75 -0.70
N PRO A 23 54.40 -2.16 -0.36
CA PRO A 23 55.29 -2.67 0.70
C PRO A 23 54.58 -2.92 2.03
N GLN A 24 53.68 -2.02 2.40
CA GLN A 24 52.90 -2.08 3.63
C GLN A 24 51.88 -3.23 3.64
N PHE A 25 51.53 -3.77 2.46
CA PHE A 25 50.65 -4.93 2.28
C PHE A 25 51.44 -6.20 1.94
N GLY A 26 52.77 -6.19 2.08
CA GLY A 26 53.61 -7.37 1.94
C GLY A 26 53.99 -7.76 0.51
N LEU A 27 53.68 -6.95 -0.51
CA LEU A 27 54.01 -7.20 -1.93
C LEU A 27 53.56 -8.59 -2.41
N TRP A 28 52.30 -8.94 -2.12
CA TRP A 28 51.70 -10.25 -2.42
C TRP A 28 52.33 -11.46 -1.69
N ASP A 29 53.29 -11.27 -0.78
CA ASP A 29 53.79 -12.33 0.09
C ASP A 29 52.84 -12.57 1.26
N ILE A 30 52.07 -13.67 1.19
CA ILE A 30 51.10 -14.05 2.21
C ILE A 30 51.72 -14.21 3.61
N LYS A 31 53.03 -14.51 3.72
CA LYS A 31 53.71 -14.60 5.01
C LYS A 31 53.89 -13.24 5.67
N LYS A 32 53.74 -12.16 4.90
CA LYS A 32 53.83 -10.75 5.33
C LYS A 32 52.46 -10.08 5.35
N TYR A 33 51.38 -10.86 5.49
CA TYR A 33 50.04 -10.29 5.59
C TYR A 33 49.96 -9.26 6.72
N LEU A 34 49.23 -8.18 6.48
CA LEU A 34 48.93 -7.15 7.46
C LEU A 34 47.74 -7.61 8.31
N PRO A 35 47.92 -7.93 9.61
CA PRO A 35 46.82 -8.39 10.45
C PRO A 35 45.80 -7.26 10.69
N LEU A 36 44.51 -7.57 10.51
CA LEU A 36 43.42 -6.69 10.89
C LEU A 36 43.06 -6.92 12.37
N ARG A 37 42.50 -5.89 12.99
CA ARG A 37 41.95 -5.93 14.34
C ARG A 37 40.42 -5.90 14.31
N THR A 38 39.80 -6.41 15.36
CA THR A 38 38.37 -6.26 15.64
C THR A 38 38.14 -5.92 17.12
N SER A 39 36.91 -5.60 17.50
CA SER A 39 36.53 -5.40 18.91
C SER A 39 35.17 -6.02 19.18
N GLY A 40 34.84 -6.32 20.44
CA GLY A 40 33.51 -6.84 20.79
C GLY A 40 32.36 -5.91 20.36
N ALA A 41 32.58 -4.60 20.33
CA ALA A 41 31.58 -3.61 19.89
C ALA A 41 31.47 -3.46 18.36
N SER A 42 32.49 -3.90 17.62
CA SER A 42 32.56 -3.73 16.15
C SER A 42 32.47 -5.05 15.39
N TYR A 43 32.61 -6.20 16.08
CA TYR A 43 32.50 -7.51 15.48
C TYR A 43 31.13 -7.69 14.79
N PRO A 44 31.06 -8.22 13.55
CA PRO A 44 32.11 -8.91 12.79
C PRO A 44 32.94 -8.03 11.84
N ILE A 45 33.08 -6.73 12.08
CA ILE A 45 33.93 -5.85 11.27
C ILE A 45 35.38 -5.96 11.73
N TRP A 46 36.28 -6.20 10.78
CA TRP A 46 37.73 -6.20 10.95
C TRP A 46 38.31 -5.00 10.20
N TRP A 47 39.31 -4.34 10.78
CA TRP A 47 39.92 -3.16 10.15
C TRP A 47 41.41 -3.01 10.46
N VAL A 48 42.09 -2.21 9.65
CA VAL A 48 43.45 -1.72 9.90
C VAL A 48 43.56 -0.27 9.45
N ASP A 49 44.25 0.56 10.24
CA ASP A 49 44.60 1.93 9.86
C ASP A 49 46.04 1.93 9.34
N ILE A 50 46.28 2.55 8.18
CA ILE A 50 47.58 2.55 7.52
C ILE A 50 47.87 3.91 6.88
N GLU A 51 49.11 4.34 6.98
CA GLU A 51 49.61 5.50 6.26
C GLU A 51 50.18 5.05 4.92
N ILE A 52 49.72 5.71 3.85
CA ILE A 52 50.13 5.43 2.49
C ILE A 52 50.84 6.68 1.99
N ASP A 53 52.14 6.57 1.73
CA ASP A 53 52.99 7.62 1.17
C ASP A 53 53.15 7.38 -0.35
N PRO A 54 52.79 8.34 -1.23
CA PRO A 54 52.84 8.16 -2.68
C PRO A 54 54.27 7.94 -3.18
N LEU A 55 55.26 8.50 -2.49
CA LEU A 55 56.68 8.34 -2.85
C LEU A 55 57.17 6.91 -2.62
N THR A 56 56.44 6.12 -1.82
CA THR A 56 56.75 4.71 -1.55
C THR A 56 55.96 3.74 -2.43
N LEU A 57 55.04 4.26 -3.26
CA LEU A 57 54.23 3.44 -4.15
C LEU A 57 55.07 2.98 -5.36
N PRO A 58 55.12 1.67 -5.66
CA PRO A 58 55.88 1.15 -6.81
C PRO A 58 55.42 1.79 -8.13
N ASN A 59 56.34 2.31 -8.95
CA ASN A 59 56.05 2.88 -10.29
C ASN A 59 55.12 4.12 -10.29
N PHE A 60 54.99 4.83 -9.16
CA PHE A 60 54.13 6.01 -9.06
C PHE A 60 54.56 7.16 -9.99
N GLU A 61 55.87 7.43 -10.10
CA GLU A 61 56.41 8.49 -10.98
C GLU A 61 56.15 8.22 -12.47
N GLU A 62 56.20 6.95 -12.90
CA GLU A 62 55.90 6.56 -14.29
C GLU A 62 54.42 6.78 -14.62
N SER A 63 53.52 6.57 -13.66
CA SER A 63 52.07 6.76 -13.83
C SER A 63 51.64 8.22 -14.00
N LEU A 64 52.45 9.18 -13.53
CA LEU A 64 52.22 10.62 -13.71
C LEU A 64 52.60 11.13 -15.11
N SER A 65 53.37 10.35 -15.87
CA SER A 65 53.98 10.76 -17.14
C SER A 65 53.20 10.35 -18.41
N GLN A 66 52.15 9.52 -18.27
CA GLN A 66 51.27 9.12 -19.36
C GLN A 66 50.01 10.00 -19.37
N ASN A 67 49.78 10.70 -20.49
CA ASN A 67 48.71 11.67 -20.81
C ASN A 67 47.56 11.86 -19.79
N ALA A 68 47.37 13.13 -19.42
CA ALA A 68 46.55 13.69 -18.34
C ALA A 68 45.01 13.57 -18.47
N GLU A 69 44.50 12.45 -18.99
CA GLU A 69 43.07 12.10 -18.90
C GLU A 69 42.94 10.65 -18.44
N SER A 70 42.92 10.43 -17.12
CA SER A 70 42.32 9.28 -16.40
C SER A 70 43.11 8.00 -16.05
N THR A 71 44.44 7.99 -15.96
CA THR A 71 45.14 6.87 -15.26
C THR A 71 45.45 7.21 -13.80
N GLU A 72 44.44 7.12 -12.95
CA GLU A 72 44.62 7.10 -11.49
C GLU A 72 45.40 5.84 -11.08
N TYR A 73 46.51 6.02 -10.37
CA TYR A 73 47.24 4.91 -9.76
C TYR A 73 46.33 4.14 -8.79
N LYS A 74 46.35 2.80 -8.85
CA LYS A 74 45.50 1.92 -8.03
C LYS A 74 46.32 1.04 -7.10
N ILE A 75 45.87 0.90 -5.87
CA ILE A 75 46.42 -0.05 -4.90
C ILE A 75 45.58 -1.30 -4.93
N GLU A 76 46.17 -2.41 -5.37
CA GLU A 76 45.52 -3.72 -5.40
C GLU A 76 45.82 -4.54 -4.13
N TYR A 77 44.83 -5.30 -3.64
CA TYR A 77 44.94 -6.13 -2.44
C TYR A 77 43.87 -7.23 -2.40
N LYS A 78 44.03 -8.17 -1.45
CA LYS A 78 43.08 -9.23 -1.11
C LYS A 78 43.10 -9.48 0.41
N TYR A 79 41.98 -9.91 0.94
CA TYR A 79 41.92 -10.42 2.31
C TYR A 79 42.28 -11.91 2.40
N VAL A 80 42.84 -12.30 3.53
CA VAL A 80 43.13 -13.68 3.91
C VAL A 80 42.52 -13.97 5.27
N ARG A 81 41.91 -15.14 5.41
CA ARG A 81 41.53 -15.71 6.71
C ARG A 81 42.62 -16.66 7.17
N VAL A 82 43.14 -16.44 8.36
CA VAL A 82 44.18 -17.28 8.95
C VAL A 82 43.55 -18.08 10.08
N ALA A 83 43.56 -19.41 9.94
CA ALA A 83 43.04 -20.32 10.96
C ALA A 83 43.98 -20.39 12.18
N ALA A 84 43.48 -20.90 13.31
CA ALA A 84 44.29 -21.13 14.51
C ALA A 84 45.52 -22.04 14.28
N SER A 85 45.46 -22.91 13.25
CA SER A 85 46.58 -23.75 12.81
C SER A 85 47.65 -23.01 11.99
N GLY A 86 47.43 -21.72 11.67
CA GLY A 86 48.27 -20.92 10.80
C GLY A 86 48.00 -21.09 9.30
N LYS A 87 47.03 -21.95 8.90
CA LYS A 87 46.64 -22.12 7.50
C LYS A 87 45.88 -20.88 7.02
N ALA A 88 46.34 -20.26 5.93
CA ALA A 88 45.69 -19.11 5.32
C ALA A 88 44.77 -19.53 4.16
N GLN A 89 43.62 -18.87 4.05
CA GLN A 89 42.64 -19.01 2.98
C GLN A 89 42.38 -17.62 2.38
N TRP A 90 42.53 -17.47 1.07
CA TRP A 90 42.17 -16.25 0.37
C TRP A 90 40.65 -16.00 0.43
N GLU A 91 40.24 -14.74 0.40
CA GLU A 91 38.82 -14.39 0.42
C GLU A 91 38.04 -14.97 -0.76
N SER A 92 38.67 -15.05 -1.94
CA SER A 92 38.10 -15.59 -3.15
C SER A 92 39.11 -16.45 -3.89
N GLU A 93 38.65 -17.52 -4.52
CA GLU A 93 39.46 -18.34 -5.44
C GLU A 93 39.61 -17.70 -6.82
N THR A 94 38.95 -16.57 -7.09
CA THR A 94 39.08 -15.82 -8.34
C THR A 94 40.38 -15.02 -8.40
N ASP A 95 40.93 -14.87 -9.61
CA ASP A 95 42.12 -14.04 -9.86
C ASP A 95 41.86 -12.53 -9.72
N VAL A 96 40.61 -12.11 -9.49
CA VAL A 96 40.23 -10.71 -9.30
C VAL A 96 40.73 -10.18 -7.95
N ASN A 97 41.52 -9.11 -7.98
CA ASN A 97 41.97 -8.37 -6.80
C ASN A 97 40.99 -7.25 -6.45
N ARG A 98 40.88 -6.92 -5.16
CA ARG A 98 40.32 -5.63 -4.75
C ARG A 98 41.28 -4.53 -5.14
N TRP A 99 40.76 -3.33 -5.35
CA TRP A 99 41.57 -2.18 -5.68
C TRP A 99 40.96 -0.90 -5.15
N VAL A 100 41.79 0.10 -4.83
CA VAL A 100 41.35 1.48 -4.54
C VAL A 100 42.19 2.48 -5.32
N PRO A 101 41.59 3.58 -5.82
CA PRO A 101 42.35 4.67 -6.42
C PRO A 101 43.12 5.44 -5.34
N VAL A 102 44.26 6.03 -5.73
CA VAL A 102 45.10 6.82 -4.85
C VAL A 102 44.72 8.30 -4.93
N GLU A 103 44.10 8.78 -3.86
CA GLU A 103 43.60 10.16 -3.76
C GLU A 103 44.71 11.13 -3.31
N THR A 104 45.54 11.60 -4.24
CA THR A 104 46.71 12.46 -3.94
C THR A 104 46.41 13.67 -3.06
N LYS A 105 45.22 14.27 -3.20
CA LYS A 105 44.72 15.38 -2.40
C LYS A 105 44.48 15.08 -0.91
N TYR A 106 44.35 13.81 -0.52
CA TYR A 106 44.13 13.38 0.86
C TYR A 106 45.32 12.63 1.46
N ILE A 107 46.45 12.66 0.76
CA ILE A 107 47.67 11.99 1.19
C ILE A 107 48.53 13.00 1.95
N SER A 108 49.18 12.57 3.04
CA SER A 108 49.93 13.38 4.01
C SER A 108 49.12 14.40 4.85
N ALA A 109 47.82 14.55 4.62
CA ALA A 109 46.96 15.36 5.48
C ALA A 109 46.72 14.66 6.84
N GLU A 110 46.95 15.38 7.95
CA GLU A 110 46.64 14.89 9.32
C GLU A 110 45.16 14.56 9.49
N THR A 111 44.28 15.18 8.71
CA THR A 111 42.84 14.89 8.61
C THR A 111 42.29 15.32 7.25
N PRO A 112 41.25 14.65 6.71
CA PRO A 112 40.51 13.50 7.28
C PRO A 112 41.05 12.12 6.84
N ARG A 113 40.58 11.06 7.51
CA ARG A 113 40.93 9.66 7.21
C ARG A 113 39.99 9.09 6.15
N LEU A 114 40.55 8.41 5.16
CA LEU A 114 39.78 7.71 4.13
C LEU A 114 39.45 6.28 4.58
N ILE A 115 38.17 6.01 4.82
CA ILE A 115 37.66 4.67 5.14
C ILE A 115 37.31 3.97 3.83
N VAL A 116 37.93 2.81 3.59
CA VAL A 116 37.62 1.88 2.51
C VAL A 116 36.74 0.77 3.07
N ASN A 117 35.50 0.69 2.59
CA ASN A 117 34.51 -0.28 3.07
C ASN A 117 34.31 -1.41 2.06
N ASP A 118 34.99 -2.51 2.31
CA ASP A 118 35.08 -3.65 1.40
C ASP A 118 33.90 -4.62 1.46
N GLY A 119 32.91 -4.35 2.31
CA GLY A 119 31.73 -5.20 2.43
C GLY A 119 32.05 -6.54 3.09
N ALA A 120 31.48 -7.63 2.58
CA ALA A 120 31.64 -8.96 3.18
C ALA A 120 32.91 -9.69 2.66
N PHE A 121 33.60 -10.39 3.54
CA PHE A 121 34.71 -11.28 3.18
C PHE A 121 34.25 -12.33 2.17
N GLY A 122 34.99 -12.44 1.06
CA GLY A 122 34.70 -13.35 -0.06
C GLY A 122 33.71 -12.82 -1.09
N TYR A 123 33.19 -11.60 -0.90
CA TYR A 123 32.47 -10.87 -1.93
C TYR A 123 33.32 -9.69 -2.41
N VAL A 124 33.96 -9.84 -3.57
CA VAL A 124 34.80 -8.82 -4.20
C VAL A 124 33.90 -7.88 -5.00
N GLN A 125 33.89 -6.59 -4.64
CA GLN A 125 33.07 -5.58 -5.32
C GLN A 125 33.67 -5.22 -6.68
N SER A 126 32.81 -5.01 -7.69
CA SER A 126 33.26 -4.61 -9.04
C SER A 126 33.87 -3.21 -9.07
N PHE A 127 33.54 -2.35 -8.09
CA PHE A 127 34.12 -1.03 -7.90
C PHE A 127 34.28 -0.71 -6.40
N PRO A 128 35.37 -0.06 -5.97
CA PRO A 128 35.58 0.25 -4.56
C PRO A 128 34.59 1.26 -3.99
N TYR A 129 34.25 1.08 -2.72
CA TYR A 129 33.53 2.05 -1.91
C TYR A 129 34.38 2.58 -0.76
N GLY A 130 34.40 3.90 -0.61
CA GLY A 130 35.10 4.56 0.49
C GLY A 130 34.59 5.97 0.72
N TYR A 131 34.83 6.50 1.92
CA TYR A 131 34.39 7.82 2.35
C TYR A 131 35.31 8.39 3.43
N LEU A 132 35.26 9.70 3.64
CA LEU A 132 36.05 10.36 4.67
C LEU A 132 35.34 10.26 6.03
N ASP A 133 36.07 9.88 7.08
CA ASP A 133 35.53 9.68 8.43
C ASP A 133 34.93 10.94 9.06
N ASN A 134 35.49 12.09 8.70
CA ASN A 134 34.88 13.39 8.86
C ASN A 134 34.64 13.99 7.47
N PRO A 135 33.42 14.47 7.17
CA PRO A 135 33.22 15.26 5.97
C PRO A 135 34.12 16.49 6.09
N ILE A 136 35.03 16.68 5.13
CA ILE A 136 35.61 18.00 4.90
C ILE A 136 34.40 18.86 4.59
N ALA A 137 34.02 19.76 5.51
CA ALA A 137 33.05 20.80 5.21
C ALA A 137 33.48 21.33 3.87
N SER A 138 32.67 21.11 2.81
CA SER A 138 33.07 21.40 1.44
C SER A 138 33.65 22.79 1.52
N THR A 139 34.97 22.88 1.39
CA THR A 139 35.62 24.16 1.25
C THR A 139 35.03 24.60 -0.06
N ILE A 140 33.99 25.42 0.04
CA ILE A 140 33.65 26.39 -0.98
C ILE A 140 35.02 26.84 -1.41
N THR A 141 35.38 26.58 -2.65
CA THR A 141 36.56 27.17 -3.24
C THR A 141 36.26 28.66 -3.25
N THR A 142 36.39 29.32 -2.10
CA THR A 142 36.60 30.74 -1.95
C THR A 142 38.05 31.00 -2.32
N GLN A 143 38.51 30.45 -3.45
CA GLN A 143 39.26 31.30 -4.33
C GLN A 143 38.21 32.25 -4.93
N LYS A 144 38.00 33.37 -4.24
CA LYS A 144 37.59 34.58 -4.94
C LYS A 144 38.66 34.81 -6.00
N LEU A 145 38.41 34.32 -7.21
CA LEU A 145 38.90 35.00 -8.40
C LEU A 145 38.39 36.45 -8.27
N PRO A 146 39.27 37.46 -8.26
CA PRO A 146 38.82 38.83 -8.21
C PRO A 146 38.05 39.09 -9.51
N ASN A 147 36.75 39.40 -9.38
CA ASN A 147 35.81 39.78 -10.45
C ASN A 147 35.21 38.67 -11.33
N GLN A 148 34.44 37.74 -10.76
CA GLN A 148 33.33 37.13 -11.50
C GLN A 148 32.00 37.49 -10.83
N GLN A 149 31.12 38.15 -11.58
CA GLN A 149 29.72 38.36 -11.21
C GLN A 149 29.06 36.99 -10.96
N GLN A 150 28.24 36.88 -9.91
CA GLN A 150 27.39 35.71 -9.63
C GLN A 150 26.27 35.61 -10.70
N ASP A 151 26.60 35.13 -11.89
CA ASP A 151 25.63 34.92 -12.98
C ASP A 151 25.06 33.49 -13.04
N GLY A 152 25.57 32.57 -12.21
CA GLY A 152 25.12 31.17 -12.15
C GLY A 152 23.92 30.94 -11.22
N LEU A 153 23.07 29.98 -11.57
CA LEU A 153 21.90 29.57 -10.78
C LEU A 153 22.28 28.68 -9.60
N LYS A 154 21.44 28.71 -8.57
CA LYS A 154 21.52 27.79 -7.44
C LYS A 154 20.58 26.60 -7.64
N VAL A 155 21.15 25.42 -7.81
CA VAL A 155 20.47 24.14 -7.93
C VAL A 155 20.50 23.43 -6.58
N LEU A 156 19.35 23.01 -6.07
CA LEU A 156 19.25 22.24 -4.84
C LEU A 156 18.78 20.83 -5.14
N VAL A 157 19.51 19.82 -4.68
CA VAL A 157 19.07 18.42 -4.73
C VAL A 157 18.54 18.03 -3.35
N ILE A 158 17.29 17.58 -3.29
CA ILE A 158 16.69 16.99 -2.09
C ILE A 158 16.26 15.56 -2.40
N GLY A 159 16.86 14.60 -1.71
CA GLY A 159 16.60 13.20 -1.97
C GLY A 159 17.02 12.28 -0.85
N SER A 160 17.26 11.02 -1.23
CA SER A 160 17.64 9.94 -0.31
C SER A 160 19.13 9.59 -0.33
N SER A 161 19.51 8.39 0.12
CA SER A 161 20.90 7.90 0.14
C SER A 161 21.56 7.93 -1.24
N VAL A 162 20.85 7.54 -2.30
CA VAL A 162 21.40 7.54 -3.67
C VAL A 162 21.69 8.97 -4.14
N ALA A 163 20.78 9.93 -3.92
CA ALA A 163 21.03 11.33 -4.26
C ALA A 163 22.21 11.94 -3.49
N MET A 164 22.53 11.42 -2.30
CA MET A 164 23.69 11.81 -1.51
C MET A 164 25.01 11.22 -2.02
N GLY A 165 24.96 10.26 -2.94
CA GLY A 165 26.13 9.55 -3.45
C GLY A 165 26.53 8.32 -2.63
N CYS A 166 25.65 7.78 -1.78
CA CYS A 166 25.93 6.54 -1.07
C CYS A 166 26.42 5.46 -2.03
N SER A 167 27.44 4.71 -1.58
CA SER A 167 28.06 3.62 -2.33
C SER A 167 28.87 4.04 -3.56
N ALA A 168 28.96 5.34 -3.88
CA ALA A 168 30.00 5.86 -4.76
C ALA A 168 31.29 6.12 -3.99
N TRP A 169 32.42 5.96 -4.66
CA TRP A 169 33.73 6.34 -4.14
C TRP A 169 33.72 7.82 -3.71
N LEU A 170 34.11 8.08 -2.46
CA LEU A 170 34.08 9.37 -1.78
C LEU A 170 32.72 10.07 -1.74
N LEU A 171 31.63 9.30 -1.87
CA LEU A 171 30.28 9.84 -2.05
C LEU A 171 30.16 10.74 -3.28
N ASN A 172 31.05 10.59 -4.27
CA ASN A 172 31.02 11.33 -5.53
C ASN A 172 30.00 10.73 -6.51
N GLY A 173 28.73 10.71 -6.09
CA GLY A 173 27.61 10.18 -6.86
C GLY A 173 27.15 11.12 -7.99
N TRP A 174 26.03 10.77 -8.61
CA TRP A 174 25.49 11.49 -9.77
C TRP A 174 25.25 12.99 -9.49
N ALA A 175 24.80 13.34 -8.29
CA ALA A 175 24.51 14.73 -7.93
C ALA A 175 25.79 15.57 -7.79
N SER A 176 26.87 14.97 -7.30
CA SER A 176 28.19 15.62 -7.20
C SER A 176 28.79 15.83 -8.60
N GLN A 177 28.70 14.81 -9.46
CA GLN A 177 29.12 14.90 -10.87
C GLN A 177 28.30 15.94 -11.64
N LEU A 178 26.97 16.00 -11.40
CA LEU A 178 26.10 17.04 -11.93
C LEU A 178 26.54 18.44 -11.48
N GLY A 179 26.84 18.61 -10.19
CA GLY A 179 27.31 19.89 -9.66
C GLY A 179 28.59 20.39 -10.33
N GLN A 180 29.55 19.50 -10.55
CA GLN A 180 30.79 19.82 -11.27
C GLN A 180 30.50 20.23 -12.71
N ALA A 181 29.75 19.41 -13.45
CA ALA A 181 29.42 19.69 -14.85
C ALA A 181 28.61 20.98 -15.03
N LEU A 182 27.68 21.29 -14.12
CA LEU A 182 26.90 22.52 -14.16
C LEU A 182 27.74 23.76 -13.82
N GLN A 183 28.68 23.64 -12.87
CA GLN A 183 29.62 24.71 -12.53
C GLN A 183 30.55 25.00 -13.71
N GLU A 184 31.05 23.98 -14.39
CA GLU A 184 31.94 24.10 -15.57
C GLU A 184 31.19 24.66 -16.79
N LYS A 185 30.00 24.13 -17.08
CA LYS A 185 29.25 24.47 -18.30
C LYS A 185 28.50 25.81 -18.19
N TYR A 186 27.96 26.13 -17.03
CA TYR A 186 27.05 27.28 -16.86
C TYR A 186 27.41 28.21 -15.69
N GLY A 187 28.38 27.86 -14.84
CA GLY A 187 28.69 28.62 -13.64
C GLY A 187 27.74 28.38 -12.46
N HIS A 188 26.82 27.42 -12.57
CA HIS A 188 25.81 27.14 -11.55
C HIS A 188 26.40 26.49 -10.30
N GLN A 189 25.75 26.70 -9.17
CA GLN A 189 26.11 26.10 -7.89
C GLN A 189 25.11 25.02 -7.50
N LEU A 190 25.58 23.83 -7.15
CA LEU A 190 24.73 22.76 -6.64
C LEU A 190 24.89 22.59 -5.12
N VAL A 191 23.76 22.55 -4.40
CA VAL A 191 23.70 22.25 -2.97
C VAL A 191 22.89 20.97 -2.77
N ASN A 192 23.49 19.98 -2.13
CA ASN A 192 22.82 18.72 -1.81
C ASN A 192 22.28 18.75 -0.37
N ARG A 193 20.98 18.51 -0.20
CA ARG A 193 20.25 18.43 1.07
C ARG A 193 19.57 17.07 1.23
N SER A 194 20.10 16.04 0.56
CA SER A 194 19.62 14.66 0.67
C SER A 194 19.91 14.04 2.04
N GLN A 195 19.12 13.05 2.44
CA GLN A 195 19.20 12.39 3.76
C GLN A 195 19.10 10.86 3.60
N LEU A 196 19.86 10.11 4.40
CA LEU A 196 19.79 8.64 4.40
C LEU A 196 18.36 8.18 4.68
N GLY A 197 17.87 7.22 3.88
CA GLY A 197 16.55 6.63 4.07
C GLY A 197 15.36 7.58 3.84
N ALA A 198 15.57 8.77 3.29
CA ALA A 198 14.48 9.71 3.04
C ALA A 198 13.42 9.10 2.12
N ASN A 199 12.15 9.33 2.47
CA ASN A 199 10.95 8.94 1.75
C ASN A 199 10.08 10.19 1.55
N VAL A 200 8.90 10.07 0.93
CA VAL A 200 8.07 11.26 0.66
C VAL A 200 7.63 11.95 1.94
N SER A 201 7.21 11.20 2.96
CA SER A 201 6.73 11.76 4.23
C SER A 201 7.81 12.56 4.97
N SER A 202 9.00 11.97 5.17
CA SER A 202 10.10 12.66 5.86
C SER A 202 10.67 13.83 5.07
N THR A 203 10.60 13.76 3.74
CA THR A 203 11.04 14.87 2.87
C THR A 203 10.05 16.04 2.94
N ILE A 204 8.74 15.76 2.90
CA ILE A 204 7.68 16.76 3.06
C ILE A 204 7.82 17.49 4.40
N GLU A 205 7.98 16.74 5.49
CA GLU A 205 8.11 17.30 6.85
C GLU A 205 9.28 18.29 6.97
N ARG A 206 10.43 17.96 6.39
CA ARG A 206 11.64 18.81 6.49
C ARG A 206 11.80 19.84 5.39
N PHE A 207 10.98 19.80 4.33
CA PHE A 207 11.18 20.59 3.10
C PHE A 207 11.38 22.08 3.39
N ALA A 208 10.46 22.69 4.15
CA ALA A 208 10.52 24.11 4.47
C ALA A 208 11.79 24.50 5.25
N ALA A 209 12.29 23.61 6.11
CA ALA A 209 13.47 23.86 6.93
C ALA A 209 14.80 23.72 6.17
N VAL A 210 14.85 22.91 5.10
CA VAL A 210 16.12 22.61 4.39
C VAL A 210 16.20 23.17 2.97
N VAL A 211 15.06 23.48 2.34
CA VAL A 211 15.00 23.99 0.96
C VAL A 211 14.85 25.51 0.95
N ALA A 212 13.87 26.06 1.68
CA ALA A 212 13.56 27.49 1.62
C ALA A 212 14.74 28.40 2.04
N PRO A 213 15.54 28.09 3.08
CA PRO A 213 16.68 28.92 3.46
C PRO A 213 17.76 29.03 2.38
N GLU A 214 17.85 28.04 1.49
CA GLU A 214 18.83 28.03 0.41
C GLU A 214 18.47 28.99 -0.73
N LYS A 215 17.20 29.43 -0.82
CA LYS A 215 16.68 30.26 -1.93
C LYS A 215 17.09 29.73 -3.31
N PRO A 216 16.81 28.44 -3.61
CA PRO A 216 17.24 27.84 -4.86
C PRO A 216 16.46 28.41 -6.06
N ASN A 217 17.13 28.48 -7.22
CA ASN A 217 16.45 28.73 -8.49
C ASN A 217 15.82 27.44 -9.04
N ILE A 218 16.45 26.28 -8.77
CA ILE A 218 16.02 24.97 -9.23
C ILE A 218 16.04 24.00 -8.05
N VAL A 219 15.00 23.17 -7.91
CA VAL A 219 14.94 22.07 -6.94
C VAL A 219 14.78 20.76 -7.68
N VAL A 220 15.69 19.82 -7.43
CA VAL A 220 15.66 18.44 -7.91
C VAL A 220 15.20 17.53 -6.78
N ILE A 221 14.02 16.91 -6.90
CA ILE A 221 13.50 15.95 -5.92
C ILE A 221 13.86 14.53 -6.38
N SER A 222 14.64 13.78 -5.60
CA SER A 222 15.10 12.42 -5.97
C SER A 222 14.86 11.41 -4.85
N LEU A 223 13.73 10.71 -4.91
CA LEU A 223 13.27 9.70 -3.94
C LEU A 223 13.00 8.37 -4.67
N SER A 224 12.75 7.30 -3.90
CA SER A 224 12.53 5.97 -4.49
C SER A 224 11.44 5.17 -3.78
N LEU A 225 10.81 4.29 -4.55
CA LEU A 225 9.89 3.27 -4.04
C LEU A 225 10.58 2.30 -3.06
N GLY A 226 11.91 2.16 -3.14
CA GLY A 226 12.69 1.37 -2.19
C GLY A 226 12.56 1.89 -0.76
N ASN A 227 12.70 3.20 -0.55
CA ASN A 227 12.56 3.82 0.78
C ASN A 227 11.11 3.95 1.25
N GLU A 228 10.15 3.77 0.35
CA GLU A 228 8.74 3.61 0.72
C GLU A 228 8.42 2.22 1.26
N GLY A 229 9.40 1.30 1.21
CA GLY A 229 9.27 -0.07 1.69
C GLY A 229 8.66 -1.04 0.69
N LEU A 230 8.61 -0.70 -0.61
CA LEU A 230 7.91 -1.50 -1.62
C LEU A 230 8.35 -2.97 -1.62
N ALA A 231 9.65 -3.24 -1.48
CA ALA A 231 10.21 -4.60 -1.49
C ALA A 231 9.74 -5.47 -0.32
N TYR A 232 9.43 -4.85 0.83
CA TYR A 232 9.23 -5.54 2.12
C TYR A 232 7.81 -5.40 2.67
N CYS A 233 6.96 -4.59 2.04
CA CYS A 233 5.55 -4.47 2.40
C CYS A 233 4.78 -5.75 2.03
N ARG A 234 3.63 -5.96 2.68
CA ARG A 234 2.77 -7.12 2.39
C ARG A 234 2.20 -6.96 0.98
N PRO A 235 1.88 -8.05 0.26
CA PRO A 235 1.33 -7.97 -1.09
C PRO A 235 0.15 -7.01 -1.24
N HIS A 236 -0.77 -6.99 -0.27
CA HIS A 236 -1.93 -6.08 -0.28
C HIS A 236 -1.61 -4.60 -0.01
N ASP A 237 -0.44 -4.28 0.58
CA ASP A 237 -0.03 -2.91 0.88
C ASP A 237 0.70 -2.24 -0.30
N ARG A 238 1.17 -3.02 -1.28
CA ARG A 238 2.02 -2.54 -2.39
C ARG A 238 1.41 -1.38 -3.18
N ARG A 239 0.10 -1.47 -3.45
CA ARG A 239 -0.67 -0.41 -4.13
C ARG A 239 -0.78 0.84 -3.28
N ALA A 240 -0.99 0.70 -1.97
CA ALA A 240 -1.00 1.84 -1.04
C ALA A 240 0.37 2.52 -0.98
N VAL A 241 1.46 1.74 -0.96
CA VAL A 241 2.85 2.24 -1.01
C VAL A 241 3.10 3.04 -2.30
N GLN A 242 2.75 2.48 -3.46
CA GLN A 242 2.83 3.17 -4.75
C GLN A 242 2.02 4.48 -4.74
N ARG A 243 0.78 4.42 -4.26
CA ARG A 243 -0.13 5.58 -4.25
C ARG A 243 0.36 6.68 -3.30
N ARG A 244 0.92 6.33 -2.14
CA ARG A 244 1.54 7.28 -1.20
C ARG A 244 2.75 7.96 -1.82
N PHE A 245 3.59 7.21 -2.53
CA PHE A 245 4.76 7.76 -3.22
C PHE A 245 4.35 8.80 -4.27
N GLU A 246 3.40 8.47 -5.14
CA GLU A 246 2.93 9.37 -6.21
C GLU A 246 2.29 10.64 -5.66
N SER A 247 1.36 10.49 -4.72
CA SER A 247 0.68 11.63 -4.09
C SER A 247 1.64 12.49 -3.26
N GLY A 248 2.63 11.89 -2.60
CA GLY A 248 3.68 12.59 -1.87
C GLY A 248 4.61 13.38 -2.79
N LEU A 249 5.00 12.81 -3.94
CA LEU A 249 5.76 13.54 -4.96
C LEU A 249 4.96 14.73 -5.49
N LEU A 250 3.70 14.54 -5.89
CA LEU A 250 2.82 15.64 -6.34
C LEU A 250 2.70 16.76 -5.29
N GLN A 251 2.72 16.42 -3.99
CA GLN A 251 2.76 17.42 -2.91
C GLN A 251 4.10 18.18 -2.89
N LEU A 252 5.24 17.49 -3.00
CA LEU A 252 6.56 18.14 -3.05
C LEU A 252 6.74 19.01 -4.30
N ILE A 253 6.14 18.62 -5.42
CA ILE A 253 6.03 19.44 -6.64
C ILE A 253 5.35 20.75 -6.31
N LYS A 254 4.17 20.68 -5.67
CA LYS A 254 3.41 21.86 -5.28
C LYS A 254 4.19 22.76 -4.32
N MET A 255 4.84 22.19 -3.30
CA MET A 255 5.67 22.93 -2.35
C MET A 255 6.86 23.63 -3.01
N THR A 256 7.44 23.02 -4.05
CA THR A 256 8.53 23.62 -4.83
C THR A 256 8.05 24.78 -5.68
N GLN A 257 6.88 24.64 -6.31
CA GLN A 257 6.25 25.70 -7.10
C GLN A 257 5.84 26.89 -6.22
N ASP A 258 5.29 26.64 -5.03
CA ASP A 258 4.92 27.69 -4.07
C ASP A 258 6.14 28.49 -3.56
N LEU A 259 7.33 27.90 -3.63
CA LEU A 259 8.60 28.59 -3.35
C LEU A 259 9.06 29.47 -4.52
N GLY A 260 8.47 29.32 -5.71
CA GLY A 260 8.87 30.00 -6.94
C GLY A 260 10.12 29.40 -7.61
N ALA A 261 10.52 28.19 -7.23
CA ALA A 261 11.67 27.49 -7.82
C ALA A 261 11.24 26.61 -9.00
N VAL A 262 12.12 26.45 -9.99
CA VAL A 262 11.90 25.49 -11.08
C VAL A 262 12.06 24.07 -10.54
N LEU A 263 11.08 23.21 -10.81
CA LEU A 263 11.06 21.83 -10.37
C LEU A 263 11.70 20.90 -11.41
N ILE A 264 12.50 19.94 -10.93
CA ILE A 264 12.94 18.76 -11.68
C ILE A 264 12.75 17.53 -10.78
N ILE A 265 12.39 16.39 -11.36
CA ILE A 265 12.28 15.12 -10.63
C ILE A 265 13.42 14.18 -11.04
N GLY A 266 14.08 13.59 -10.07
CA GLY A 266 14.99 12.47 -10.30
C GLY A 266 14.19 11.21 -10.65
N GLY A 267 14.58 10.52 -11.72
CA GLY A 267 13.92 9.30 -12.15
C GLY A 267 13.97 8.17 -11.12
N LEU A 268 13.07 7.20 -11.29
CA LEU A 268 13.07 5.97 -10.50
C LEU A 268 14.30 5.12 -10.81
N TYR A 269 14.65 4.23 -9.88
CA TYR A 269 15.78 3.31 -10.06
C TYR A 269 15.46 1.93 -9.46
N PRO A 270 16.18 0.88 -9.90
CA PRO A 270 15.95 -0.51 -9.48
C PRO A 270 16.22 -0.80 -8.01
N ASN A 271 15.81 -1.98 -7.56
CA ASN A 271 16.21 -2.56 -6.27
C ASN A 271 16.39 -4.09 -6.43
N GLY A 272 17.47 -4.64 -5.88
CA GLY A 272 17.83 -6.06 -5.99
C GLY A 272 16.81 -7.03 -5.41
N ASP A 273 15.94 -6.59 -4.49
CA ASP A 273 14.88 -7.40 -3.88
C ASP A 273 13.52 -7.25 -4.59
N TYR A 274 13.47 -6.58 -5.74
CA TYR A 274 12.25 -6.51 -6.54
C TYR A 274 11.93 -7.84 -7.22
N ASN A 275 10.63 -8.20 -7.17
CA ASN A 275 10.06 -9.34 -7.88
C ASN A 275 9.24 -8.82 -9.08
N PRO A 276 8.65 -9.69 -9.93
CA PRO A 276 7.90 -9.25 -11.10
C PRO A 276 6.77 -8.26 -10.82
N GLU A 277 6.08 -8.38 -9.68
CA GLU A 277 5.03 -7.43 -9.28
C GLU A 277 5.63 -6.08 -8.87
N HIS A 278 6.71 -6.07 -8.09
CA HIS A 278 7.43 -4.84 -7.75
C HIS A 278 7.94 -4.12 -9.01
N ASN A 279 8.46 -4.86 -9.99
CA ASN A 279 8.89 -4.30 -11.27
C ASN A 279 7.73 -3.69 -12.06
N TRP A 280 6.59 -4.39 -12.12
CA TRP A 280 5.40 -3.84 -12.76
C TRP A 280 4.98 -2.52 -12.11
N LEU A 281 4.98 -2.44 -10.78
CA LEU A 281 4.68 -1.21 -10.04
C LEU A 281 5.72 -0.12 -10.28
N LEU A 282 7.01 -0.46 -10.34
CA LEU A 282 8.10 0.48 -10.67
C LEU A 282 7.89 1.12 -12.05
N ARG A 283 7.59 0.29 -13.06
CA ARG A 283 7.36 0.73 -14.45
C ARG A 283 6.07 1.52 -14.62
N ASP A 284 4.99 1.06 -13.99
CA ASP A 284 3.70 1.75 -13.96
C ASP A 284 3.82 3.14 -13.30
N THR A 285 4.59 3.25 -12.21
CA THR A 285 4.89 4.54 -11.56
C THR A 285 5.74 5.43 -12.47
N HIS A 286 6.79 4.88 -13.11
CA HIS A 286 7.65 5.62 -14.04
C HIS A 286 6.85 6.23 -15.20
N GLN A 287 5.97 5.44 -15.83
CA GLN A 287 5.10 5.91 -16.91
C GLN A 287 4.15 7.03 -16.45
N ARG A 288 3.58 6.92 -15.25
CA ARG A 288 2.77 7.99 -14.68
C ARG A 288 3.57 9.26 -14.39
N MET A 289 4.78 9.12 -13.87
CA MET A 289 5.65 10.29 -13.63
C MET A 289 5.95 11.04 -14.94
N LEU A 290 6.20 10.32 -16.04
CA LEU A 290 6.43 10.91 -17.36
C LEU A 290 5.22 11.71 -17.88
N SER A 291 4.00 11.42 -17.43
CA SER A 291 2.80 12.16 -17.83
C SER A 291 2.47 13.38 -16.96
N TRP A 292 3.28 13.69 -15.94
CA TRP A 292 3.02 14.83 -15.05
C TRP A 292 3.41 16.20 -15.65
N GLY A 293 4.00 16.23 -16.85
CA GLY A 293 4.41 17.48 -17.50
C GLY A 293 5.59 18.18 -16.82
N VAL A 294 6.37 17.45 -16.01
CA VAL A 294 7.55 17.95 -15.29
C VAL A 294 8.83 17.32 -15.85
N PRO A 295 9.97 18.05 -15.91
CA PRO A 295 11.23 17.47 -16.35
C PRO A 295 11.69 16.33 -15.43
N ILE A 296 12.06 15.19 -16.02
CA ILE A 296 12.56 14.01 -15.31
C ILE A 296 14.00 13.72 -15.73
N LEU A 297 14.88 13.51 -14.75
CA LEU A 297 16.20 12.93 -14.97
C LEU A 297 16.03 11.42 -15.17
N ASP A 298 15.75 11.00 -16.39
CA ASP A 298 15.32 9.64 -16.68
C ASP A 298 16.50 8.67 -16.91
N TRP A 299 16.83 7.88 -15.88
CA TRP A 299 17.93 6.92 -15.89
C TRP A 299 17.47 5.46 -15.68
N LEU A 300 16.16 5.20 -15.53
CA LEU A 300 15.67 3.87 -15.13
C LEU A 300 16.13 2.78 -16.12
N ASP A 301 15.98 3.00 -17.42
CA ASP A 301 16.35 2.03 -18.46
C ASP A 301 17.85 1.77 -18.56
N VAL A 302 18.66 2.74 -18.16
CA VAL A 302 20.12 2.58 -18.14
C VAL A 302 20.54 1.67 -16.98
N LEU A 303 19.79 1.65 -15.88
CA LEU A 303 20.10 0.91 -14.65
C LEU A 303 19.41 -0.45 -14.55
N ASP A 304 18.19 -0.57 -15.06
CA ASP A 304 17.31 -1.74 -14.85
C ASP A 304 17.70 -2.93 -15.72
N ASN A 305 17.71 -4.13 -15.14
CA ASN A 305 17.95 -5.38 -15.86
C ASN A 305 16.71 -5.93 -16.57
N GLY A 306 15.58 -5.21 -16.51
CA GLY A 306 14.29 -5.57 -17.10
C GLY A 306 13.33 -6.24 -16.11
N TYR A 307 13.81 -6.63 -14.92
CA TYR A 307 13.05 -7.31 -13.87
C TYR A 307 12.96 -6.48 -12.58
N GLY A 308 13.30 -5.19 -12.64
CA GLY A 308 13.25 -4.28 -11.49
C GLY A 308 14.53 -4.31 -10.64
N GLY A 309 15.53 -5.11 -11.03
CA GLY A 309 16.83 -5.20 -10.38
C GLY A 309 17.93 -4.47 -11.14
N TRP A 310 19.07 -4.26 -10.49
CA TRP A 310 20.23 -3.62 -11.12
C TRP A 310 20.79 -4.48 -12.26
N LYS A 311 21.30 -3.85 -13.32
CA LYS A 311 22.21 -4.51 -14.28
C LYS A 311 23.46 -5.03 -13.56
N SER A 312 24.16 -5.98 -14.18
CA SER A 312 25.38 -6.54 -13.62
C SER A 312 26.41 -5.45 -13.31
N ASP A 313 27.11 -5.58 -12.19
CA ASP A 313 28.28 -4.78 -11.82
C ASP A 313 28.08 -3.28 -11.59
N ILE A 314 26.83 -2.79 -11.53
CA ILE A 314 26.52 -1.36 -11.29
C ILE A 314 25.93 -1.05 -9.91
N SER A 315 25.78 -2.07 -9.06
CA SER A 315 25.30 -1.94 -7.68
C SER A 315 26.37 -2.36 -6.67
N LEU A 316 26.34 -1.74 -5.49
CA LEU A 316 27.14 -2.19 -4.34
C LEU A 316 26.37 -3.22 -3.51
N ASP A 317 25.09 -2.95 -3.30
CA ASP A 317 24.17 -3.78 -2.53
C ASP A 317 22.78 -3.78 -3.18
N VAL A 318 21.80 -4.41 -2.54
CA VAL A 318 20.44 -4.51 -3.08
C VAL A 318 19.78 -3.14 -3.31
N ALA A 319 20.13 -2.10 -2.55
CA ALA A 319 19.46 -0.80 -2.54
C ALA A 319 20.26 0.32 -3.23
N HIS A 320 21.58 0.19 -3.37
CA HIS A 320 22.45 1.30 -3.77
C HIS A 320 23.29 0.98 -5.01
N PRO A 321 23.33 1.90 -6.00
CA PRO A 321 24.27 1.81 -7.10
C PRO A 321 25.71 2.03 -6.60
N ASN A 322 26.68 1.37 -7.21
CA ASN A 322 28.10 1.67 -7.00
C ASN A 322 28.52 2.89 -7.84
N THR A 323 29.80 3.25 -7.82
CA THR A 323 30.33 4.38 -8.61
C THR A 323 29.99 4.31 -10.11
N ILE A 324 30.02 3.12 -10.73
CA ILE A 324 29.65 2.97 -12.14
C ILE A 324 28.15 3.21 -12.33
N GLY A 325 27.31 2.68 -11.44
CA GLY A 325 25.87 2.98 -11.46
C GLY A 325 25.58 4.49 -11.35
N HIS A 326 26.27 5.20 -10.46
CA HIS A 326 26.17 6.67 -10.36
C HIS A 326 26.65 7.39 -11.62
N GLN A 327 27.73 6.94 -12.25
CA GLN A 327 28.21 7.50 -13.51
C GLN A 327 27.20 7.30 -14.64
N LEU A 328 26.53 6.13 -14.69
CA LEU A 328 25.46 5.86 -15.64
C LEU A 328 24.25 6.77 -15.42
N MET A 329 23.86 7.00 -14.16
CA MET A 329 22.82 7.98 -13.81
C MET A 329 23.19 9.37 -14.32
N PHE A 330 24.41 9.84 -14.05
CA PHE A 330 24.88 11.15 -14.50
C PHE A 330 24.91 11.26 -16.04
N LYS A 331 25.42 10.25 -16.73
CA LYS A 331 25.49 10.22 -18.21
C LYS A 331 24.12 10.25 -18.88
N ALA A 332 23.07 9.81 -18.19
CA ALA A 332 21.69 9.87 -18.69
C ALA A 332 21.06 11.28 -18.54
N ILE A 333 21.68 12.20 -17.81
CA ILE A 333 21.15 13.55 -17.59
C ILE A 333 21.45 14.44 -18.80
N ASP A 334 20.40 14.96 -19.42
CA ASP A 334 20.51 16.09 -20.36
C ASP A 334 20.81 17.38 -19.58
N LEU A 335 22.05 17.87 -19.68
CA LEU A 335 22.47 19.10 -18.99
C LEU A 335 21.74 20.36 -19.51
N ASP A 336 21.18 20.34 -20.72
CA ASP A 336 20.53 21.51 -21.32
C ASP A 336 19.22 21.90 -20.62
N ILE A 337 18.66 21.01 -19.79
CA ILE A 337 17.50 21.34 -18.93
C ILE A 337 17.83 22.40 -17.87
N PHE A 338 19.12 22.61 -17.56
CA PHE A 338 19.60 23.58 -16.57
C PHE A 338 20.00 24.94 -17.17
N GLN A 339 19.80 25.17 -18.46
CA GLN A 339 20.21 26.42 -19.11
C GLN A 339 19.27 27.59 -18.76
N ILE A 340 19.85 28.76 -18.40
CA ILE A 340 19.11 29.96 -17.96
C ILE A 340 18.06 30.43 -19.00
N ALA A 341 18.36 30.40 -20.29
CA ALA A 341 17.41 30.82 -21.34
C ALA A 341 16.18 29.91 -21.40
N ARG A 342 16.37 28.59 -21.25
CA ARG A 342 15.27 27.62 -21.11
C ARG A 342 14.53 27.77 -19.80
N LEU A 343 15.20 28.22 -18.74
CA LEU A 343 14.59 28.50 -17.44
C LEU A 343 13.87 29.85 -17.40
N ASN A 344 14.26 30.82 -18.23
CA ASN A 344 13.55 32.08 -18.43
C ASN A 344 12.42 31.93 -19.44
N SER A 345 12.45 30.94 -20.35
CA SER A 345 11.29 30.54 -21.16
C SER A 345 10.38 29.57 -20.43
N ASN A 346 10.91 28.75 -19.52
CA ASN A 346 10.15 27.92 -18.58
C ASN A 346 9.63 28.75 -17.41
N GLN A 347 10.31 29.79 -16.94
CA GLN A 347 9.69 30.86 -16.15
C GLN A 347 8.92 31.80 -17.09
N SER A 348 9.18 31.85 -18.39
CA SER A 348 8.29 32.43 -19.41
C SER A 348 6.88 31.87 -19.33
N SER A 349 6.84 30.55 -19.46
CA SER A 349 5.67 29.69 -19.48
C SER A 349 5.18 29.24 -18.10
N MET A 350 6.04 29.27 -17.07
CA MET A 350 5.74 28.95 -15.65
C MET A 350 5.81 30.16 -14.69
N SER A 351 6.25 31.34 -15.12
CA SER A 351 5.88 32.65 -14.48
C SER A 351 4.70 33.29 -15.20
N SER A 352 4.33 32.78 -16.38
CA SER A 352 2.93 32.75 -16.80
C SER A 352 2.15 31.58 -16.20
N ALA A 353 2.74 30.71 -15.37
CA ALA A 353 1.94 29.94 -14.40
C ALA A 353 1.52 30.93 -13.32
N SER A 354 0.60 31.78 -13.72
CA SER A 354 -0.35 32.34 -12.82
C SER A 354 -0.88 31.19 -11.96
N THR A 355 -0.90 31.41 -10.65
CA THR A 355 -1.89 30.75 -9.77
C THR A 355 -3.33 30.93 -10.30
N GLU A 356 -3.53 31.80 -11.31
CA GLU A 356 -4.77 32.00 -12.03
C GLU A 356 -5.18 30.76 -12.83
N GLU A 357 -6.44 30.43 -12.58
CA GLU A 357 -7.25 29.44 -13.26
C GLU A 357 -7.32 29.71 -14.77
N ILE A 358 -7.00 28.71 -15.60
CA ILE A 358 -7.13 28.79 -17.06
C ILE A 358 -8.61 28.66 -17.42
N SER A 359 -9.17 29.66 -18.11
CA SER A 359 -10.54 29.60 -18.63
C SER A 359 -10.66 28.54 -19.73
N ILE A 360 -11.42 27.47 -19.42
CA ILE A 360 -11.66 26.35 -20.33
C ILE A 360 -12.84 26.67 -21.21
N TYR A 361 -13.94 27.02 -20.57
CA TYR A 361 -15.22 27.28 -21.20
C TYR A 361 -15.94 28.39 -20.44
N GLU A 362 -16.48 29.36 -21.17
CA GLU A 362 -17.40 30.36 -20.63
C GLU A 362 -18.49 30.58 -21.65
N ASP A 363 -19.75 30.60 -21.20
CA ASP A 363 -20.87 31.00 -22.03
C ASP A 363 -21.44 32.36 -21.62
N LYS A 364 -22.36 32.85 -22.45
CA LYS A 364 -23.03 34.13 -22.25
C LYS A 364 -24.08 34.12 -21.12
N TYR A 365 -24.43 32.95 -20.60
CA TYR A 365 -25.46 32.78 -19.57
C TYR A 365 -24.86 32.71 -18.16
N GLY A 366 -23.54 32.67 -18.03
CA GLY A 366 -22.85 32.69 -16.73
C GLY A 366 -22.35 31.33 -16.27
N PHE A 367 -22.32 30.31 -17.14
CA PHE A 367 -21.66 29.03 -16.86
C PHE A 367 -20.19 29.11 -17.25
N LYS A 368 -19.31 28.77 -16.30
CA LYS A 368 -17.85 28.87 -16.47
C LYS A 368 -17.15 27.62 -15.95
N VAL A 369 -16.16 27.16 -16.69
CA VAL A 369 -15.26 26.08 -16.30
C VAL A 369 -13.84 26.59 -16.40
N PHE A 370 -13.12 26.48 -15.30
CA PHE A 370 -11.70 26.76 -15.23
C PHE A 370 -10.92 25.53 -14.82
N ALA A 371 -9.63 25.50 -15.15
CA ALA A 371 -8.72 24.46 -14.70
C ALA A 371 -7.42 25.06 -14.20
N ASN A 372 -6.80 24.40 -13.24
CA ASN A 372 -5.40 24.58 -12.92
C ASN A 372 -4.72 23.21 -13.11
N PRO A 373 -4.07 22.98 -14.27
CA PRO A 373 -3.39 21.70 -14.54
C PRO A 373 -2.31 21.40 -13.50
N GLU A 374 -1.52 22.37 -13.08
CA GLU A 374 -0.45 22.15 -12.09
C GLU A 374 -1.01 21.69 -10.74
N ALA A 375 -2.05 22.36 -10.27
CA ALA A 375 -2.75 21.98 -9.05
C ALA A 375 -3.68 20.77 -9.27
N GLN A 376 -3.83 20.24 -10.48
CA GLN A 376 -4.77 19.17 -10.83
C GLN A 376 -6.17 19.48 -10.26
N THR A 377 -6.67 20.69 -10.52
CA THR A 377 -7.99 21.16 -10.08
C THR A 377 -8.84 21.67 -11.22
N LEU A 378 -10.16 21.51 -11.09
CA LEU A 378 -11.17 22.12 -11.94
C LEU A 378 -12.06 23.02 -11.07
N ARG A 379 -12.47 24.19 -11.57
CA ARG A 379 -13.47 25.03 -10.92
C ARG A 379 -14.64 25.24 -11.86
N ILE A 380 -15.85 24.98 -11.39
CA ILE A 380 -17.07 25.08 -12.18
C ILE A 380 -18.00 26.05 -11.47
N ILE A 381 -18.35 27.14 -12.15
CA ILE A 381 -19.23 28.19 -11.65
C ILE A 381 -20.50 28.18 -12.50
N ASN A 382 -21.67 28.13 -11.87
CA ASN A 382 -22.95 28.28 -12.54
C ASN A 382 -23.74 29.46 -11.97
N ASN A 383 -23.52 30.65 -12.53
CA ASN A 383 -24.29 31.85 -12.19
C ASN A 383 -25.48 32.09 -13.13
N SER A 384 -25.86 31.08 -13.92
CA SER A 384 -26.98 31.18 -14.85
C SER A 384 -28.33 30.93 -14.18
N GLU A 385 -29.41 31.15 -14.94
CA GLU A 385 -30.78 30.85 -14.52
C GLU A 385 -31.14 29.35 -14.66
N TYR A 386 -30.23 28.51 -15.17
CA TYR A 386 -30.50 27.10 -15.49
C TYR A 386 -29.47 26.15 -14.88
N SER A 387 -29.88 24.92 -14.58
CA SER A 387 -28.95 23.84 -14.25
C SER A 387 -28.23 23.33 -15.50
N TYR A 388 -26.94 23.01 -15.37
CA TYR A 388 -26.17 22.40 -16.44
C TYR A 388 -25.94 20.91 -16.17
N ASN A 389 -25.79 20.13 -17.24
CA ASN A 389 -25.27 18.76 -17.16
C ASN A 389 -23.97 18.71 -17.95
N ILE A 390 -22.85 18.50 -17.27
CA ILE A 390 -21.61 18.13 -17.92
C ILE A 390 -21.76 16.67 -18.36
N THR A 391 -21.47 16.37 -19.62
CA THR A 391 -21.55 15.01 -20.16
C THR A 391 -20.35 14.70 -21.05
N PRO A 392 -20.04 13.41 -21.29
CA PRO A 392 -19.02 13.00 -22.25
C PRO A 392 -19.32 13.46 -23.69
N THR A 393 -20.59 13.73 -24.01
CA THR A 393 -21.05 14.14 -25.34
C THR A 393 -20.99 15.66 -25.58
N TRP A 394 -20.60 16.46 -24.59
CA TRP A 394 -20.45 17.91 -24.75
C TRP A 394 -19.15 18.24 -25.50
N ASN A 395 -19.16 18.03 -26.82
CA ASN A 395 -17.98 18.09 -27.69
C ASN A 395 -17.14 19.38 -27.54
N VAL A 396 -17.79 20.54 -27.39
CA VAL A 396 -17.08 21.83 -27.25
C VAL A 396 -16.27 21.90 -25.96
N LEU A 397 -16.89 21.53 -24.82
CA LEU A 397 -16.20 21.50 -23.53
C LEU A 397 -15.09 20.45 -23.53
N GLN A 398 -15.37 19.25 -24.06
CA GLN A 398 -14.41 18.15 -24.14
C GLN A 398 -13.19 18.50 -25.00
N ALA A 399 -13.40 19.14 -26.16
CA ALA A 399 -12.30 19.62 -27.01
C ALA A 399 -11.49 20.74 -26.34
N ALA A 400 -12.15 21.61 -25.56
CA ALA A 400 -11.46 22.67 -24.83
C ALA A 400 -10.57 22.11 -23.72
N LEU A 401 -11.07 21.14 -22.93
CA LEU A 401 -10.28 20.44 -21.91
C LEU A 401 -9.05 19.80 -22.53
N LYS A 402 -9.23 18.96 -23.56
CA LYS A 402 -8.15 18.24 -24.25
C LYS A 402 -7.08 19.12 -24.86
N ARG A 403 -7.46 20.31 -25.36
CA ARG A 403 -6.54 21.22 -26.04
C ARG A 403 -5.83 22.16 -25.09
N LYS A 404 -6.50 22.59 -24.02
CA LYS A 404 -6.00 23.66 -23.14
C LYS A 404 -5.30 23.12 -21.88
N VAL A 405 -5.54 21.87 -21.49
CA VAL A 405 -5.14 21.34 -20.17
C VAL A 405 -4.80 19.85 -20.26
N GLU A 406 -3.70 19.46 -19.62
CA GLU A 406 -3.36 18.05 -19.38
C GLU A 406 -3.72 17.66 -17.95
N LEU A 407 -5.00 17.34 -17.72
CA LEU A 407 -5.45 16.78 -16.46
C LEU A 407 -5.04 15.31 -16.36
N ILE A 408 -4.48 14.92 -15.21
CA ILE A 408 -4.19 13.53 -14.89
C ILE A 408 -5.51 12.78 -14.84
N SER A 409 -5.52 11.59 -15.41
CA SER A 409 -6.69 10.70 -15.38
C SER A 409 -7.01 10.23 -13.96
N GLY A 410 -8.29 10.01 -13.70
CA GLY A 410 -8.78 9.52 -12.41
C GLY A 410 -9.97 10.31 -11.90
N THR A 411 -10.29 10.06 -10.63
CA THR A 411 -11.44 10.66 -9.96
C THR A 411 -11.08 12.04 -9.42
N TYR A 412 -11.96 13.03 -9.59
CA TYR A 412 -11.83 14.38 -9.07
C TYR A 412 -12.97 14.63 -8.08
N ILE A 413 -12.58 15.00 -6.86
CA ILE A 413 -13.46 15.20 -5.71
C ILE A 413 -13.57 16.70 -5.44
N ALA A 414 -14.77 17.19 -5.13
CA ALA A 414 -14.95 18.58 -4.74
C ALA A 414 -14.24 18.86 -3.40
N LYS A 415 -13.39 19.87 -3.35
CA LYS A 415 -12.64 20.32 -2.16
C LYS A 415 -13.54 20.90 -1.08
N ASN A 416 -14.60 21.58 -1.48
CA ASN A 416 -15.64 22.09 -0.60
C ASN A 416 -16.65 21.01 -0.17
N ASP A 417 -16.35 19.74 -0.44
CA ASP A 417 -17.19 18.60 -0.07
C ASP A 417 -16.70 17.90 1.20
N GLU A 418 -16.82 18.60 2.33
CA GLU A 418 -16.45 18.06 3.64
C GLU A 418 -17.21 16.76 3.99
N LEU A 419 -18.36 16.53 3.36
CA LEU A 419 -19.26 15.41 3.64
C LEU A 419 -19.28 14.32 2.56
N GLY A 420 -18.65 14.53 1.40
CA GLY A 420 -18.64 13.56 0.30
C GLY A 420 -19.96 13.45 -0.48
N THR A 421 -20.72 14.54 -0.54
CA THR A 421 -22.05 14.63 -1.15
C THR A 421 -22.07 15.13 -2.59
N LEU A 422 -21.01 15.80 -3.02
CA LEU A 422 -20.96 16.45 -4.32
C LEU A 422 -20.60 15.43 -5.40
N PRO A 423 -21.22 15.51 -6.60
CA PRO A 423 -20.96 14.56 -7.65
C PRO A 423 -19.51 14.65 -8.11
N LEU A 424 -18.84 13.51 -8.27
CA LEU A 424 -17.44 13.44 -8.69
C LEU A 424 -17.29 13.61 -10.19
N LEU A 425 -16.12 14.03 -10.65
CA LEU A 425 -15.76 14.05 -12.06
C LEU A 425 -14.74 12.95 -12.34
N ASN A 426 -14.94 12.16 -13.38
CA ASN A 426 -13.98 11.16 -13.85
C ASN A 426 -13.29 11.69 -15.09
N VAL A 427 -11.96 11.85 -15.02
CA VAL A 427 -11.14 12.27 -16.14
C VAL A 427 -10.48 11.04 -16.76
N GLY A 428 -10.71 10.83 -18.05
CA GLY A 428 -10.11 9.73 -18.81
C GLY A 428 -8.64 9.96 -19.12
N VAL A 429 -7.96 8.93 -19.63
CA VAL A 429 -6.56 9.00 -20.12
C VAL A 429 -6.35 10.07 -21.21
N ASN A 430 -7.42 10.42 -21.92
CA ASN A 430 -7.41 11.46 -22.94
C ASN A 430 -7.69 12.87 -22.38
N GLY A 431 -7.74 13.06 -21.05
CA GLY A 431 -7.99 14.35 -20.40
C GLY A 431 -9.44 14.86 -20.45
N GLY A 432 -10.38 14.07 -20.99
CA GLY A 432 -11.80 14.43 -21.06
C GLY A 432 -12.61 13.91 -19.88
N ILE A 433 -13.77 14.52 -19.60
CA ILE A 433 -14.69 14.08 -18.54
C ILE A 433 -15.56 12.93 -19.06
N GLU A 434 -15.54 11.78 -18.38
CA GLU A 434 -16.13 10.51 -18.81
C GLU A 434 -17.49 10.20 -18.17
N ASN A 435 -17.90 10.93 -17.13
CA ASN A 435 -19.19 10.76 -16.49
C ASN A 435 -20.08 12.01 -16.63
N ALA A 436 -21.39 11.81 -16.40
CA ALA A 436 -22.34 12.91 -16.37
C ALA A 436 -22.42 13.52 -14.96
N VAL A 437 -22.38 14.84 -14.87
CA VAL A 437 -22.50 15.58 -13.60
C VAL A 437 -23.48 16.72 -13.76
N ALA A 438 -24.48 16.74 -12.88
CA ALA A 438 -25.40 17.87 -12.74
C ALA A 438 -24.73 18.99 -11.95
N ILE A 439 -24.80 20.20 -12.48
CA ILE A 439 -24.29 21.43 -11.89
C ILE A 439 -25.50 22.35 -11.61
N PRO A 440 -25.97 22.42 -10.35
CA PRO A 440 -27.11 23.26 -9.96
C PRO A 440 -26.85 24.76 -10.17
N ILE A 441 -27.91 25.57 -10.09
CA ILE A 441 -27.79 27.03 -10.13
C ILE A 441 -27.09 27.56 -8.88
N GLY A 442 -26.33 28.65 -9.02
CA GLY A 442 -25.70 29.38 -7.91
C GLY A 442 -24.52 28.68 -7.25
N VAL A 443 -23.92 27.66 -7.89
CA VAL A 443 -22.79 26.92 -7.32
C VAL A 443 -21.44 27.42 -7.81
N ASP A 444 -20.44 27.32 -6.93
CA ASP A 444 -19.02 27.47 -7.22
C ASP A 444 -18.29 26.24 -6.66
N LEU A 445 -18.06 25.27 -7.54
CA LEU A 445 -17.53 23.96 -7.19
C LEU A 445 -16.06 23.90 -7.56
N GLN A 446 -15.19 23.60 -6.59
CA GLN A 446 -13.78 23.39 -6.85
C GLN A 446 -13.44 21.92 -6.67
N TYR A 447 -13.06 21.25 -7.75
CA TYR A 447 -12.64 19.86 -7.79
C TYR A 447 -11.13 19.73 -7.73
N CYS A 448 -10.62 18.67 -7.11
CA CYS A 448 -9.23 18.25 -7.21
C CYS A 448 -9.10 16.75 -7.39
N SER A 449 -8.00 16.31 -8.00
CA SER A 449 -7.69 14.88 -8.11
C SER A 449 -7.76 14.17 -6.74
N ALA A 450 -8.39 13.00 -6.71
CA ALA A 450 -8.49 12.12 -5.54
C ALA A 450 -7.10 11.75 -5.00
N LEU A 451 -6.06 11.75 -5.85
CA LEU A 451 -4.67 11.54 -5.47
C LEU A 451 -4.23 12.43 -4.31
N LYS A 452 -4.75 13.66 -4.22
CA LYS A 452 -4.41 14.58 -3.13
C LYS A 452 -4.78 14.03 -1.76
N PHE A 453 -5.89 13.29 -1.65
CA PHE A 453 -6.35 12.73 -0.38
C PHE A 453 -5.40 11.64 0.13
N PHE A 454 -4.67 10.96 -0.75
CA PHE A 454 -3.68 9.93 -0.39
C PHE A 454 -2.33 10.51 0.06
N SER A 455 -2.15 11.83 0.00
CA SER A 455 -0.91 12.49 0.44
C SER A 455 -0.75 12.36 1.96
N PRO A 456 0.47 12.08 2.47
CA PRO A 456 0.73 11.92 3.90
C PRO A 456 0.34 13.11 4.80
N GLN A 457 0.20 14.32 4.24
CA GLN A 457 -0.27 15.49 5.00
C GLN A 457 -1.79 15.51 5.21
N ASN A 458 -2.54 14.83 4.33
CA ASN A 458 -4.00 14.89 4.32
C ASN A 458 -4.63 13.67 4.99
N SER A 459 -4.06 12.48 4.79
CA SER A 459 -4.56 11.27 5.44
C SER A 459 -3.50 10.17 5.55
N GLU A 460 -3.77 9.22 6.44
CA GLU A 460 -3.11 7.93 6.47
C GLU A 460 -3.92 6.93 5.63
N ILE A 461 -3.26 6.23 4.71
CA ILE A 461 -3.91 5.19 3.88
C ILE A 461 -4.02 3.92 4.72
N LEU A 462 -5.25 3.55 5.12
CA LEU A 462 -5.51 2.28 5.81
C LEU A 462 -5.57 1.11 4.83
N TYR A 463 -6.18 1.32 3.66
CA TYR A 463 -6.29 0.30 2.62
C TYR A 463 -6.36 0.94 1.24
N TYR A 464 -5.68 0.34 0.25
CA TYR A 464 -5.84 0.70 -1.15
C TYR A 464 -5.54 -0.48 -2.08
N ASP A 465 -6.48 -0.82 -2.96
CA ASP A 465 -6.34 -1.92 -3.94
C ASP A 465 -6.15 -1.43 -5.39
N GLY A 466 -6.12 -0.11 -5.61
CA GLY A 466 -6.12 0.50 -6.94
C GLY A 466 -7.44 1.17 -7.31
N TYR A 467 -8.54 0.84 -6.62
CA TYR A 467 -9.84 1.47 -6.83
C TYR A 467 -10.53 1.88 -5.52
N LEU A 468 -10.49 1.05 -4.48
CA LEU A 468 -11.04 1.35 -3.17
C LEU A 468 -9.94 1.92 -2.27
N GLY A 469 -10.04 3.19 -1.92
CA GLY A 469 -9.26 3.83 -0.87
C GLY A 469 -10.03 3.93 0.44
N ILE A 470 -9.44 3.48 1.55
CA ILE A 470 -9.93 3.73 2.90
C ILE A 470 -8.85 4.56 3.62
N LEU A 471 -9.20 5.77 4.00
CA LEU A 471 -8.28 6.80 4.47
C LEU A 471 -8.67 7.25 5.88
N LYS A 472 -7.69 7.33 6.78
CA LYS A 472 -7.81 7.96 8.10
C LYS A 472 -7.48 9.44 7.94
N GLU A 473 -8.51 10.29 7.84
CA GLU A 473 -8.37 11.76 7.78
C GLU A 473 -8.20 12.39 9.17
N GLY A 474 -8.52 11.64 10.21
CA GLY A 474 -8.31 12.02 11.60
C GLY A 474 -8.67 10.87 12.53
N ASP A 475 -8.46 11.03 13.84
CA ASP A 475 -8.68 9.94 14.80
C ASP A 475 -10.14 9.47 14.89
N ARG A 476 -11.09 10.23 14.35
CA ARG A 476 -12.52 9.93 14.37
C ARG A 476 -13.20 10.11 13.02
N THR A 477 -12.43 10.11 11.94
CA THR A 477 -12.95 10.38 10.59
C THR A 477 -12.27 9.48 9.58
N ILE A 478 -13.08 8.74 8.84
CA ILE A 478 -12.65 7.83 7.78
C ILE A 478 -13.26 8.30 6.47
N ARG A 479 -12.43 8.48 5.44
CA ARG A 479 -12.92 8.67 4.08
C ARG A 479 -12.81 7.37 3.31
N ILE A 480 -13.87 7.03 2.60
CA ILE A 480 -13.87 5.95 1.62
C ILE A 480 -13.98 6.59 0.24
N ILE A 481 -13.12 6.16 -0.69
CA ILE A 481 -13.12 6.57 -2.09
C ILE A 481 -13.23 5.29 -2.91
N ASN A 482 -14.30 5.15 -3.70
CA ASN A 482 -14.46 4.06 -4.65
C ASN A 482 -14.36 4.60 -6.07
N GLU A 483 -13.22 4.36 -6.71
CA GLU A 483 -12.93 4.78 -8.08
C GLU A 483 -13.37 3.76 -9.13
N SER A 484 -14.00 2.64 -8.73
CA SER A 484 -14.45 1.60 -9.68
C SER A 484 -15.86 1.85 -10.20
N ASP A 485 -16.21 1.14 -11.27
CA ASP A 485 -17.56 1.04 -11.82
C ASP A 485 -18.43 0.00 -11.09
N LYS A 486 -17.98 -0.50 -9.94
CA LYS A 486 -18.69 -1.50 -9.12
C LYS A 486 -18.86 -1.02 -7.68
N GLU A 487 -19.96 -1.38 -7.05
CA GLU A 487 -20.14 -1.13 -5.62
C GLU A 487 -19.16 -2.02 -4.85
N TYR A 488 -18.48 -1.43 -3.86
CA TYR A 488 -17.63 -2.19 -2.96
C TYR A 488 -18.40 -2.60 -1.71
N ASN A 489 -18.43 -3.92 -1.48
CA ASN A 489 -18.97 -4.55 -0.28
C ASN A 489 -17.84 -4.77 0.74
N ILE A 490 -17.50 -3.73 1.50
CA ILE A 490 -16.47 -3.77 2.52
C ILE A 490 -16.97 -4.66 3.65
N HIS A 491 -16.29 -5.77 3.92
CA HIS A 491 -16.81 -6.83 4.79
C HIS A 491 -15.81 -7.20 5.90
N PRO A 492 -16.27 -7.50 7.13
CA PRO A 492 -15.46 -8.05 8.22
C PRO A 492 -14.69 -9.35 7.89
N MET A 493 -15.04 -10.00 6.77
CA MET A 493 -14.39 -11.22 6.28
C MET A 493 -13.07 -10.92 5.56
N TRP A 494 -12.83 -9.66 5.19
CA TRP A 494 -11.60 -9.23 4.53
C TRP A 494 -10.58 -8.95 5.62
N LYS A 495 -9.63 -9.89 5.78
CA LYS A 495 -8.67 -9.88 6.88
C LYS A 495 -7.84 -8.60 6.88
N GLU A 496 -7.42 -8.16 5.71
CA GLU A 496 -6.56 -7.00 5.47
C GLU A 496 -7.26 -5.70 5.89
N ILE A 497 -8.49 -5.47 5.42
CA ILE A 497 -9.27 -4.28 5.81
C ILE A 497 -9.61 -4.31 7.29
N ARG A 498 -9.99 -5.48 7.82
CA ARG A 498 -10.31 -5.64 9.23
C ARG A 498 -9.10 -5.28 10.09
N GLU A 499 -7.93 -5.85 9.81
CA GLU A 499 -6.70 -5.53 10.53
C GLU A 499 -6.30 -4.06 10.39
N ALA A 500 -6.40 -3.48 9.19
CA ALA A 500 -6.07 -2.08 8.94
C ALA A 500 -6.95 -1.12 9.75
N LEU A 501 -8.25 -1.41 9.87
CA LEU A 501 -9.18 -0.56 10.63
C LEU A 501 -9.03 -0.67 12.14
N ALA A 502 -8.23 -1.61 12.66
CA ALA A 502 -7.98 -1.74 14.10
C ALA A 502 -7.18 -0.56 14.69
N VAL A 503 -6.56 0.28 13.86
CA VAL A 503 -5.90 1.52 14.31
C VAL A 503 -6.89 2.63 14.66
N MET A 504 -8.14 2.51 14.21
CA MET A 504 -9.21 3.47 14.53
C MET A 504 -9.79 3.19 15.92
N PRO A 505 -10.21 4.22 16.68
CA PRO A 505 -10.90 4.02 17.95
C PRO A 505 -12.14 3.12 17.84
N THR A 506 -12.26 2.17 18.76
CA THR A 506 -13.44 1.32 18.91
C THR A 506 -14.71 2.18 19.01
N GLY A 507 -15.71 1.89 18.16
CA GLY A 507 -16.97 2.64 18.13
C GLY A 507 -17.77 2.45 16.85
N VAL A 508 -18.84 3.23 16.77
CA VAL A 508 -19.74 3.31 15.62
C VAL A 508 -19.42 4.57 14.85
N TYR A 509 -19.20 4.43 13.54
CA TYR A 509 -19.00 5.52 12.60
C TYR A 509 -20.15 5.52 11.60
N VAL A 510 -20.71 6.68 11.29
CA VAL A 510 -21.85 6.81 10.38
C VAL A 510 -21.56 7.80 9.27
N ASP A 511 -22.19 7.58 8.12
CA ASP A 511 -22.32 8.58 7.06
C ASP A 511 -23.27 9.68 7.57
N PRO A 512 -22.82 10.92 7.76
CA PRO A 512 -23.68 12.01 8.25
C PRO A 512 -24.72 12.46 7.24
N VAL A 513 -24.58 12.08 5.97
CA VAL A 513 -25.46 12.50 4.86
C VAL A 513 -26.55 11.47 4.65
N ASN A 514 -26.15 10.21 4.58
CA ASN A 514 -27.05 9.08 4.29
C ASN A 514 -27.09 8.11 5.47
N SER A 515 -27.28 8.63 6.69
CA SER A 515 -27.20 7.84 7.93
C SER A 515 -28.18 6.66 7.96
N ASP A 516 -29.33 6.82 7.32
CA ASP A 516 -30.39 5.81 7.30
C ASP A 516 -30.29 4.84 6.12
N ALA A 517 -29.40 5.11 5.15
CA ALA A 517 -29.21 4.22 4.03
C ALA A 517 -28.56 2.89 4.49
N PRO A 518 -28.96 1.75 3.90
CA PRO A 518 -28.40 0.45 4.27
C PRO A 518 -26.87 0.42 4.14
N PHE A 519 -26.21 -0.21 5.11
CA PHE A 519 -24.76 -0.42 5.14
C PHE A 519 -23.93 0.87 5.12
N ARG A 520 -24.45 1.96 5.68
CA ARG A 520 -23.72 3.22 5.93
C ARG A 520 -23.23 3.41 7.36
N THR A 521 -23.28 2.34 8.16
CA THR A 521 -22.78 2.30 9.53
C THR A 521 -21.59 1.35 9.63
N MET A 522 -20.43 1.90 9.99
CA MET A 522 -19.19 1.16 10.22
C MET A 522 -19.00 0.95 11.72
N MET A 523 -19.01 -0.30 12.15
CA MET A 523 -18.69 -0.71 13.52
C MET A 523 -17.24 -1.18 13.53
N ILE A 524 -16.43 -0.61 14.42
CA ILE A 524 -15.03 -0.98 14.61
C ILE A 524 -14.88 -1.43 16.06
N GLY A 525 -14.48 -2.69 16.25
CA GLY A 525 -14.13 -3.28 17.53
C GLY A 525 -12.62 -3.36 17.74
N ASP A 526 -12.20 -4.04 18.81
CA ASP A 526 -10.79 -4.16 19.19
C ASP A 526 -9.94 -4.93 18.17
N ARG A 527 -10.60 -5.74 17.32
CA ARG A 527 -9.97 -6.47 16.21
C ARG A 527 -10.24 -5.80 14.85
N GLY A 528 -10.73 -4.56 14.83
CA GLY A 528 -11.04 -3.78 13.63
C GLY A 528 -12.49 -3.92 13.14
N LEU A 529 -12.70 -3.96 11.83
CA LEU A 529 -14.05 -3.92 11.23
C LEU A 529 -14.98 -5.07 11.71
N GLU A 530 -16.16 -4.70 12.24
CA GLU A 530 -17.22 -5.60 12.73
C GLU A 530 -18.55 -5.47 11.98
N SER A 531 -18.68 -4.54 11.02
CA SER A 531 -19.88 -4.43 10.18
C SER A 531 -19.58 -4.41 8.69
N ARG A 532 -20.57 -4.81 7.88
CA ARG A 532 -20.55 -4.62 6.42
C ARG A 532 -20.83 -3.15 6.09
N VAL A 533 -20.04 -2.57 5.20
CA VAL A 533 -20.18 -1.19 4.71
C VAL A 533 -20.18 -1.19 3.19
N LYS A 534 -21.10 -0.44 2.58
CA LYS A 534 -21.18 -0.31 1.12
C LYS A 534 -20.67 1.04 0.64
N ALA A 535 -19.73 0.98 -0.30
CA ALA A 535 -19.21 2.15 -1.00
C ALA A 535 -19.75 2.15 -2.44
N PRO A 536 -20.66 3.07 -2.81
CA PRO A 536 -21.24 3.13 -4.15
C PRO A 536 -20.19 3.27 -5.25
N VAL A 537 -20.56 2.92 -6.48
CA VAL A 537 -19.72 3.14 -7.68
C VAL A 537 -19.28 4.60 -7.75
N LYS A 538 -18.05 4.87 -8.20
CA LYS A 538 -17.53 6.22 -8.46
C LYS A 538 -17.96 7.24 -7.41
N SER A 539 -17.69 6.93 -6.14
CA SER A 539 -18.18 7.70 -4.99
C SER A 539 -17.05 8.06 -4.02
N THR A 540 -17.29 9.10 -3.24
CA THR A 540 -16.59 9.33 -1.98
C THR A 540 -17.63 9.37 -0.86
N MET A 541 -17.28 8.93 0.33
CA MET A 541 -18.12 9.07 1.52
C MET A 541 -17.23 9.29 2.73
N VAL A 542 -17.75 10.03 3.71
CA VAL A 542 -17.07 10.29 4.97
C VAL A 542 -17.86 9.63 6.10
N LEU A 543 -17.18 8.81 6.91
CA LEU A 543 -17.73 8.20 8.10
C LEU A 543 -17.15 8.91 9.33
N LYS A 544 -18.04 9.43 10.19
CA LYS A 544 -17.66 10.14 11.42
C LYS A 544 -18.06 9.33 12.64
N TYR A 545 -17.21 9.35 13.66
CA TYR A 545 -17.51 8.71 14.95
C TYR A 545 -18.81 9.27 15.53
N LYS A 546 -19.73 8.37 15.91
CA LYS A 546 -21.03 8.69 16.49
C LYS A 546 -21.07 8.37 17.98
N CYS A 547 -20.75 7.13 18.36
CA CYS A 547 -20.88 6.64 19.73
C CYS A 547 -20.00 5.41 20.00
N LYS A 548 -19.93 4.97 21.25
CA LYS A 548 -19.26 3.70 21.61
C LYS A 548 -20.06 2.51 21.08
N LEU A 549 -19.37 1.40 20.80
CA LEU A 549 -20.04 0.15 20.43
C LEU A 549 -21.05 -0.32 21.49
N SER A 550 -20.75 -0.12 22.77
CA SER A 550 -21.65 -0.50 23.89
C SER A 550 -22.96 0.29 23.95
N GLU A 551 -23.10 1.36 23.18
CA GLU A 551 -24.31 2.19 23.12
C GLU A 551 -25.29 1.71 22.05
N ILE A 552 -24.90 0.75 21.21
CA ILE A 552 -25.79 0.09 20.26
C ILE A 552 -26.02 -1.36 20.69
N ASN A 553 -27.23 -1.86 20.48
CA ASN A 553 -27.55 -3.27 20.70
C ASN A 553 -27.28 -4.04 19.40
N ARG A 554 -26.17 -4.76 19.31
CA ARG A 554 -25.79 -5.54 18.11
C ARG A 554 -26.50 -6.88 18.10
N ILE A 555 -27.33 -7.09 17.10
CA ILE A 555 -28.22 -8.25 17.00
C ILE A 555 -27.68 -9.21 15.94
N ALA A 556 -27.46 -10.47 16.32
CA ALA A 556 -27.12 -11.53 15.39
C ALA A 556 -28.38 -12.23 14.88
N ILE A 557 -28.41 -12.58 13.59
CA ILE A 557 -29.45 -13.45 13.01
C ILE A 557 -28.84 -14.84 12.79
N LEU A 558 -29.40 -15.86 13.46
CA LEU A 558 -28.95 -17.25 13.38
C LEU A 558 -30.05 -18.17 12.83
N PRO A 559 -30.00 -18.56 11.56
CA PRO A 559 -30.90 -19.56 11.02
C PRO A 559 -30.78 -20.92 11.73
N LEU A 560 -31.91 -21.49 12.14
CA LEU A 560 -32.05 -22.82 12.73
C LEU A 560 -32.50 -23.88 11.70
N GLY A 561 -32.22 -23.62 10.43
CA GLY A 561 -32.47 -24.53 9.32
C GLY A 561 -33.95 -24.76 9.00
N ASP A 562 -34.13 -25.73 8.11
CA ASP A 562 -35.29 -26.05 7.25
C ASP A 562 -35.13 -25.53 5.81
N ARG A 563 -34.54 -26.40 4.99
CA ARG A 563 -34.45 -26.28 3.52
C ARG A 563 -33.88 -24.93 3.01
N CYS A 564 -32.81 -24.42 3.62
CA CYS A 564 -32.11 -23.17 3.24
C CYS A 564 -32.96 -21.87 3.13
N ALA A 565 -34.26 -21.89 3.47
CA ALA A 565 -35.18 -20.79 3.21
C ALA A 565 -34.74 -19.46 3.84
N ALA A 566 -34.44 -19.46 5.14
CA ALA A 566 -33.94 -18.26 5.84
C ALA A 566 -32.63 -17.74 5.24
N ARG A 567 -31.69 -18.63 4.88
CA ARG A 567 -30.42 -18.23 4.24
C ARG A 567 -30.68 -17.56 2.89
N MET A 568 -31.57 -18.11 2.06
CA MET A 568 -31.88 -17.54 0.73
C MET A 568 -32.43 -16.11 0.84
N LEU A 569 -33.26 -15.86 1.85
CA LEU A 569 -33.85 -14.53 2.09
C LEU A 569 -32.81 -13.56 2.64
N LEU A 570 -32.06 -13.94 3.68
CA LEU A 570 -31.01 -13.11 4.26
C LEU A 570 -29.92 -12.78 3.23
N TYR A 571 -29.59 -13.71 2.34
CA TYR A 571 -28.67 -13.47 1.23
C TYR A 571 -29.21 -12.41 0.27
N LYS A 572 -30.51 -12.47 -0.04
CA LYS A 572 -31.13 -11.50 -0.95
C LYS A 572 -31.25 -10.10 -0.36
N MET A 573 -31.36 -10.01 0.96
CA MET A 573 -31.30 -8.78 1.75
C MET A 573 -29.87 -8.33 2.06
N GLU A 574 -28.88 -9.17 1.78
CA GLU A 574 -27.47 -8.98 2.14
C GLU A 574 -27.23 -8.88 3.66
N TYR A 575 -28.14 -9.46 4.46
CA TYR A 575 -28.03 -9.60 5.93
C TYR A 575 -27.39 -10.95 6.30
N ASP A 576 -26.96 -11.72 5.31
CA ASP A 576 -26.31 -13.00 5.49
C ASP A 576 -24.88 -12.84 6.01
N GLY A 577 -24.64 -13.34 7.22
CA GLY A 577 -23.29 -13.51 7.75
C GLY A 577 -22.53 -14.66 7.08
N PRO A 578 -21.34 -15.02 7.61
CA PRO A 578 -20.67 -16.24 7.17
C PRO A 578 -21.56 -17.44 7.42
N ALA A 579 -21.50 -18.45 6.53
CA ALA A 579 -22.38 -19.61 6.64
C ALA A 579 -22.33 -20.26 8.03
N PHE A 580 -23.50 -20.55 8.60
CA PHE A 580 -23.71 -21.26 9.86
C PHE A 580 -24.06 -22.74 9.62
N PRO A 581 -24.07 -23.59 10.67
CA PRO A 581 -24.20 -25.04 10.51
C PRO A 581 -25.43 -25.44 9.71
N PHE A 582 -26.53 -24.69 9.83
CA PHE A 582 -27.79 -25.05 9.21
C PHE A 582 -28.04 -24.48 7.81
N ASP A 583 -27.30 -23.46 7.38
CA ASP A 583 -27.67 -22.63 6.23
C ASP A 583 -27.81 -23.38 4.90
N LEU A 584 -27.03 -24.46 4.72
CA LEU A 584 -27.03 -25.30 3.51
C LEU A 584 -27.46 -26.73 3.80
N THR A 585 -28.22 -26.90 4.88
CA THR A 585 -28.72 -28.20 5.33
C THR A 585 -30.24 -28.21 5.30
N ARG A 586 -30.79 -29.41 5.16
CA ARG A 586 -32.20 -29.64 5.43
C ARG A 586 -32.31 -30.24 6.83
N SER A 587 -33.09 -29.60 7.70
CA SER A 587 -33.42 -30.06 9.04
C SER A 587 -34.94 -30.02 9.25
N THR A 588 -35.66 -31.09 8.88
CA THR A 588 -37.13 -31.08 8.90
C THR A 588 -37.75 -31.24 10.29
N ASN A 589 -36.99 -31.79 11.25
CA ASN A 589 -37.45 -32.01 12.63
C ASN A 589 -36.84 -30.97 13.57
N LEU A 590 -37.67 -30.20 14.27
CA LEU A 590 -37.21 -29.18 15.22
C LEU A 590 -36.58 -29.78 16.48
N GLY A 591 -37.04 -30.93 16.96
CA GLY A 591 -36.43 -31.63 18.09
C GLY A 591 -34.99 -32.03 17.82
N ASP A 592 -34.69 -32.50 16.60
CA ASP A 592 -33.32 -32.79 16.16
C ASP A 592 -32.44 -31.53 16.18
N VAL A 593 -32.98 -30.39 15.70
CA VAL A 593 -32.29 -29.09 15.72
C VAL A 593 -31.99 -28.65 17.15
N SER A 594 -32.97 -28.78 18.06
CA SER A 594 -32.79 -28.48 19.47
C SER A 594 -31.66 -29.30 20.08
N ASP A 595 -31.64 -30.62 19.83
CA ASP A 595 -30.57 -31.50 20.30
C ASP A 595 -29.19 -31.17 19.69
N LEU A 596 -29.13 -30.86 18.39
CA LEU A 596 -27.91 -30.40 17.71
C LEU A 596 -27.31 -29.15 18.36
N VAL A 597 -28.15 -28.14 18.65
CA VAL A 597 -27.72 -26.90 19.29
C VAL A 597 -27.23 -27.16 20.72
N ALA A 598 -27.93 -27.99 21.49
CA ALA A 598 -27.53 -28.37 22.84
C ALA A 598 -26.18 -29.11 22.85
N ASN A 599 -25.94 -29.97 21.85
CA ASN A 599 -24.71 -30.74 21.69
C ASN A 599 -23.59 -30.00 20.92
N GLU A 600 -23.74 -28.70 20.67
CA GLU A 600 -22.74 -27.88 19.98
C GLU A 600 -22.33 -28.43 18.59
N PHE A 601 -23.27 -29.12 17.93
CA PHE A 601 -23.07 -29.73 16.61
C PHE A 601 -21.99 -30.82 16.53
N LYS A 602 -21.41 -31.30 17.64
CA LYS A 602 -20.22 -32.19 17.62
C LYS A 602 -20.36 -33.43 16.75
N ASP A 603 -21.53 -34.05 16.72
CA ASP A 603 -21.77 -35.26 15.91
C ASP A 603 -22.24 -34.96 14.48
N MET A 604 -22.51 -33.71 14.12
CA MET A 604 -23.18 -33.33 12.86
C MET A 604 -22.42 -33.77 11.60
N TRP A 605 -21.10 -33.89 11.70
CA TRP A 605 -20.22 -34.37 10.63
C TRP A 605 -19.49 -35.67 11.01
N ASN A 606 -19.96 -36.39 12.03
CA ASN A 606 -19.34 -37.64 12.47
C ASN A 606 -19.60 -38.74 11.41
N PRO A 607 -18.54 -39.31 10.80
CA PRO A 607 -18.68 -40.33 9.76
C PRO A 607 -19.53 -41.54 10.17
N ALA A 608 -19.57 -41.88 11.47
CA ALA A 608 -20.36 -43.02 11.96
C ALA A 608 -21.87 -42.82 11.80
N TYR A 609 -22.33 -41.58 11.65
CA TYR A 609 -23.75 -41.26 11.48
C TYR A 609 -24.12 -40.80 10.07
N LEU A 610 -23.15 -40.67 9.16
CA LEU A 610 -23.38 -40.16 7.81
C LEU A 610 -23.45 -41.31 6.81
N TYR A 611 -24.47 -41.28 5.95
CA TYR A 611 -24.58 -42.21 4.83
C TYR A 611 -25.10 -41.51 3.58
N TYR A 612 -24.58 -41.88 2.42
CA TYR A 612 -24.98 -41.31 1.13
C TYR A 612 -26.12 -42.11 0.50
N ASN A 613 -27.16 -41.41 0.06
CA ASN A 613 -28.22 -41.93 -0.78
C ASN A 613 -27.94 -41.53 -2.23
N ALA A 614 -27.68 -42.52 -3.09
CA ALA A 614 -27.33 -42.32 -4.49
C ALA A 614 -28.51 -41.89 -5.38
N GLU A 615 -29.74 -42.31 -5.05
CA GLU A 615 -30.95 -41.95 -5.80
C GLU A 615 -31.28 -40.47 -5.63
N GLU A 616 -31.19 -39.99 -4.39
CA GLU A 616 -31.51 -38.60 -4.04
C GLU A 616 -30.28 -37.66 -4.07
N LYS A 617 -29.11 -38.22 -4.36
CA LYS A 617 -27.80 -37.54 -4.37
C LYS A 617 -27.56 -36.71 -3.11
N ARG A 618 -27.74 -37.34 -1.95
CA ARG A 618 -27.84 -36.64 -0.66
C ARG A 618 -27.24 -37.45 0.47
N ILE A 619 -26.61 -36.77 1.43
CA ILE A 619 -26.09 -37.39 2.65
C ILE A 619 -27.12 -37.23 3.75
N TYR A 620 -27.41 -38.31 4.46
CA TYR A 620 -28.37 -38.37 5.57
C TYR A 620 -27.66 -38.68 6.89
N HIS A 621 -28.31 -38.29 7.99
CA HIS A 621 -27.81 -38.50 9.34
C HIS A 621 -28.65 -39.56 10.08
N SER A 622 -28.03 -40.62 10.59
CA SER A 622 -28.74 -41.72 11.25
C SER A 622 -29.21 -41.38 12.68
N LYS A 623 -28.47 -40.52 13.40
CA LYS A 623 -28.87 -40.01 14.73
C LYS A 623 -30.00 -38.97 14.67
N TRP A 624 -29.95 -38.05 13.71
CA TRP A 624 -30.90 -36.94 13.55
C TRP A 624 -31.61 -37.10 12.21
N SER A 625 -32.70 -37.86 12.23
CA SER A 625 -33.44 -38.28 11.03
C SER A 625 -33.90 -37.13 10.13
N GLY A 626 -34.12 -35.93 10.69
CA GLY A 626 -34.50 -34.76 9.92
C GLY A 626 -33.34 -34.07 9.18
N LEU A 627 -32.09 -34.44 9.48
CA LEU A 627 -30.88 -33.78 8.97
C LEU A 627 -30.36 -34.43 7.68
N SER A 628 -30.15 -33.63 6.65
CA SER A 628 -29.50 -34.06 5.41
C SER A 628 -28.75 -32.93 4.69
N PHE A 629 -27.82 -33.31 3.81
CA PHE A 629 -26.88 -32.43 3.12
C PHE A 629 -26.91 -32.69 1.61
N ALA A 630 -27.17 -31.63 0.82
CA ALA A 630 -27.30 -31.72 -0.64
C ALA A 630 -26.13 -31.12 -1.42
N HIS A 631 -25.23 -30.38 -0.77
CA HIS A 631 -24.19 -29.57 -1.42
C HIS A 631 -22.76 -29.98 -1.03
N GLU A 632 -22.60 -31.19 -0.50
CA GLU A 632 -21.31 -31.65 0.02
C GLU A 632 -20.59 -32.62 -0.90
N VAL A 633 -21.24 -33.19 -1.92
CA VAL A 633 -20.62 -34.05 -2.93
C VAL A 633 -20.26 -33.18 -4.14
N GLU A 634 -18.99 -33.21 -4.54
CA GLU A 634 -18.45 -32.49 -5.70
C GLU A 634 -18.36 -33.44 -6.92
N ASP A 635 -18.30 -32.89 -8.13
CA ASP A 635 -18.35 -33.68 -9.38
C ASP A 635 -17.22 -34.72 -9.51
N SER A 636 -16.10 -34.53 -8.79
CA SER A 636 -14.96 -35.44 -8.77
C SER A 636 -15.05 -36.56 -7.72
N ASP A 637 -16.07 -36.54 -6.85
CA ASP A 637 -16.19 -37.53 -5.77
C ASP A 637 -16.89 -38.81 -6.24
N ASP A 638 -16.54 -39.93 -5.60
CA ASP A 638 -17.24 -41.21 -5.72
C ASP A 638 -17.78 -41.63 -4.34
N PRO A 639 -18.87 -41.03 -3.86
CA PRO A 639 -19.42 -41.30 -2.53
C PRO A 639 -20.02 -42.72 -2.39
N ILE A 640 -20.18 -43.47 -3.48
CA ILE A 640 -20.64 -44.87 -3.42
C ILE A 640 -19.51 -45.77 -2.93
N HIS A 641 -18.29 -45.54 -3.44
CA HIS A 641 -17.14 -46.39 -3.13
C HIS A 641 -16.18 -45.77 -2.10
N ASN A 642 -16.14 -44.44 -1.99
CA ASN A 642 -15.23 -43.72 -1.11
C ASN A 642 -15.82 -42.39 -0.59
N MET A 643 -16.39 -42.42 0.61
CA MET A 643 -16.89 -41.23 1.30
C MET A 643 -15.81 -40.39 2.00
N GLN A 644 -14.56 -40.85 2.07
CA GLN A 644 -13.53 -40.17 2.88
C GLN A 644 -13.28 -38.70 2.49
N PRO A 645 -13.14 -38.35 1.19
CA PRO A 645 -12.96 -36.94 0.79
C PRO A 645 -14.14 -36.07 1.22
N VAL A 646 -15.36 -36.61 1.13
CA VAL A 646 -16.60 -35.95 1.54
C VAL A 646 -16.61 -35.73 3.05
N HIS A 647 -16.23 -36.74 3.84
CA HIS A 647 -16.15 -36.63 5.30
C HIS A 647 -15.14 -35.57 5.75
N GLU A 648 -13.93 -35.55 5.18
CA GLU A 648 -12.88 -34.57 5.53
C GLU A 648 -13.31 -33.13 5.20
N ARG A 649 -13.98 -32.95 4.05
CA ARG A 649 -14.54 -31.67 3.63
C ARG A 649 -15.68 -31.23 4.54
N MET A 650 -16.61 -32.13 4.88
CA MET A 650 -17.68 -31.85 5.83
C MET A 650 -17.13 -31.51 7.22
N GLN A 651 -16.15 -32.26 7.72
CA GLN A 651 -15.49 -31.97 8.99
C GLN A 651 -14.92 -30.55 9.00
N THR A 652 -14.19 -30.17 7.95
CA THR A 652 -13.61 -28.82 7.83
C THR A 652 -14.69 -27.74 7.78
N ARG A 653 -15.69 -27.90 6.90
CA ARG A 653 -16.76 -26.91 6.69
C ARG A 653 -17.63 -26.75 7.93
N TYR A 654 -18.17 -27.84 8.48
CA TYR A 654 -19.12 -27.78 9.59
C TYR A 654 -18.46 -27.50 10.94
N SER A 655 -17.20 -27.89 11.15
CA SER A 655 -16.43 -27.43 12.33
C SER A 655 -16.28 -25.91 12.31
N ALA A 656 -15.94 -25.33 11.15
CA ALA A 656 -15.81 -23.87 11.02
C ALA A 656 -17.16 -23.16 11.19
N ARG A 657 -18.24 -23.70 10.61
CA ARG A 657 -19.61 -23.18 10.77
C ARG A 657 -20.07 -23.24 12.25
N ALA A 658 -19.81 -24.34 12.95
CA ALA A 658 -20.17 -24.52 14.35
C ALA A 658 -19.42 -23.54 15.26
N LYS A 659 -18.12 -23.35 15.02
CA LYS A 659 -17.32 -22.33 15.73
C LYS A 659 -17.91 -20.93 15.56
N ARG A 660 -18.31 -20.55 14.33
CA ARG A 660 -18.94 -19.24 14.07
C ARG A 660 -20.30 -19.10 14.77
N PHE A 661 -21.12 -20.15 14.80
CA PHE A 661 -22.37 -20.14 15.54
C PHE A 661 -22.12 -19.88 17.03
N LEU A 662 -21.22 -20.66 17.65
CA LEU A 662 -20.89 -20.53 19.07
C LEU A 662 -20.29 -19.15 19.40
N TYR A 663 -19.37 -18.67 18.57
CA TYR A 663 -18.78 -17.34 18.71
C TYR A 663 -19.85 -16.25 18.66
N THR A 664 -20.77 -16.34 17.71
CA THR A 664 -21.88 -15.38 17.55
C THR A 664 -22.78 -15.37 18.78
N VAL A 665 -23.15 -16.55 19.28
CA VAL A 665 -23.93 -16.69 20.52
C VAL A 665 -23.22 -16.05 21.71
N GLU A 666 -21.89 -16.13 21.76
CA GLU A 666 -21.08 -15.57 22.84
C GLU A 666 -20.86 -14.05 22.74
N HIS A 667 -20.76 -13.49 21.54
CA HIS A 667 -20.27 -12.10 21.34
C HIS A 667 -21.32 -11.09 20.87
N ALA A 668 -22.44 -11.53 20.29
CA ALA A 668 -23.55 -10.62 19.98
C ALA A 668 -24.21 -10.09 21.27
N ASP A 669 -24.84 -8.91 21.24
CA ASP A 669 -25.54 -8.36 22.41
C ASP A 669 -26.92 -9.01 22.55
N GLU A 670 -27.55 -9.36 21.42
CA GLU A 670 -28.81 -10.09 21.33
C GLU A 670 -28.79 -11.07 20.14
N ILE A 671 -29.57 -12.14 20.22
CA ILE A 671 -29.68 -13.15 19.14
C ILE A 671 -31.13 -13.31 18.68
N LEU A 672 -31.37 -13.19 17.37
CA LEU A 672 -32.59 -13.62 16.72
C LEU A 672 -32.34 -14.98 16.05
N PHE A 673 -32.92 -16.04 16.60
CA PHE A 673 -32.97 -17.34 15.95
C PHE A 673 -34.13 -17.39 14.95
N VAL A 674 -33.87 -17.85 13.72
CA VAL A 674 -34.90 -17.91 12.66
C VAL A 674 -35.17 -19.36 12.29
N ARG A 675 -36.41 -19.82 12.47
CA ARG A 675 -36.85 -21.16 12.09
C ARG A 675 -38.00 -21.08 11.09
N THR A 676 -37.88 -21.81 9.99
CA THR A 676 -38.99 -22.01 9.05
C THR A 676 -39.56 -23.43 9.16
N GLY A 677 -40.77 -23.61 8.65
CA GLY A 677 -41.39 -24.93 8.51
C GLY A 677 -42.29 -25.34 9.66
N ILE A 678 -43.21 -26.25 9.36
CA ILE A 678 -44.22 -26.77 10.29
C ILE A 678 -43.54 -27.50 11.46
N THR A 679 -44.04 -27.29 12.67
CA THR A 679 -43.55 -27.93 13.90
C THR A 679 -44.69 -28.12 14.91
N ASN A 680 -44.37 -28.48 16.15
CA ASN A 680 -45.36 -28.55 17.23
C ASN A 680 -44.91 -27.75 18.46
N ARG A 681 -45.86 -27.44 19.33
CA ARG A 681 -45.61 -26.70 20.59
C ARG A 681 -44.51 -27.32 21.46
N ASP A 682 -44.48 -28.65 21.62
CA ASP A 682 -43.54 -29.32 22.52
C ASP A 682 -42.09 -29.17 22.06
N TYR A 683 -41.84 -29.29 20.76
CA TYR A 683 -40.51 -29.07 20.19
C TYR A 683 -40.06 -27.62 20.29
N VAL A 684 -41.00 -26.66 20.17
CA VAL A 684 -40.68 -25.25 20.39
C VAL A 684 -40.29 -25.03 21.86
N LEU A 685 -41.03 -25.58 22.82
CA LEU A 685 -40.70 -25.47 24.24
C LEU A 685 -39.33 -26.07 24.58
N ASP A 686 -39.01 -27.24 24.04
CA ASP A 686 -37.68 -27.87 24.17
C ASP A 686 -36.57 -27.00 23.59
N LEU A 687 -36.78 -26.44 22.39
CA LEU A 687 -35.84 -25.50 21.78
C LEU A 687 -35.61 -24.30 22.69
N MET A 688 -36.68 -23.66 23.17
CA MET A 688 -36.59 -22.47 24.01
C MET A 688 -35.80 -22.74 25.30
N GLN A 689 -36.00 -23.90 25.93
CA GLN A 689 -35.25 -24.30 27.12
C GLN A 689 -33.75 -24.46 26.82
N LYS A 690 -33.42 -25.15 25.74
CA LYS A 690 -32.02 -25.38 25.32
C LYS A 690 -31.33 -24.10 24.88
N LEU A 691 -32.02 -23.21 24.15
CA LEU A 691 -31.52 -21.89 23.79
C LEU A 691 -31.29 -21.00 25.00
N LYS A 692 -32.20 -21.01 25.99
CA LYS A 692 -32.00 -20.27 27.24
C LYS A 692 -30.72 -20.69 27.96
N SER A 693 -30.48 -22.00 28.06
CA SER A 693 -29.23 -22.54 28.59
C SER A 693 -28.02 -22.10 27.76
N LYS A 694 -28.13 -22.18 26.43
CA LYS A 694 -27.03 -21.87 25.52
C LYS A 694 -26.63 -20.38 25.52
N CYS A 695 -27.62 -19.49 25.65
CA CYS A 695 -27.42 -18.05 25.63
C CYS A 695 -26.95 -17.48 26.99
N LYS A 696 -26.94 -18.28 28.08
CA LYS A 696 -26.48 -17.86 29.42
C LYS A 696 -27.08 -16.51 29.88
N ASP A 697 -28.42 -16.44 29.85
CA ASP A 697 -29.21 -15.25 30.20
C ASP A 697 -29.07 -14.02 29.27
N LYS A 698 -28.30 -14.14 28.17
CA LYS A 698 -28.29 -13.13 27.11
C LYS A 698 -29.68 -13.01 26.45
N PRO A 699 -30.13 -11.78 26.11
CA PRO A 699 -31.36 -11.59 25.35
C PRO A 699 -31.38 -12.40 24.04
N PHE A 700 -32.47 -13.11 23.81
CA PHE A 700 -32.71 -13.79 22.54
C PHE A 700 -34.20 -13.82 22.20
N ARG A 701 -34.48 -13.90 20.90
CA ARG A 701 -35.81 -14.09 20.32
C ARG A 701 -35.78 -15.27 19.35
N VAL A 702 -36.91 -15.94 19.19
CA VAL A 702 -37.11 -16.96 18.16
C VAL A 702 -38.21 -16.49 17.21
N LEU A 703 -37.85 -16.29 15.94
CA LEU A 703 -38.78 -16.05 14.85
C LEU A 703 -39.14 -17.38 14.20
N LEU A 704 -40.36 -17.85 14.43
CA LEU A 704 -40.94 -19.03 13.82
C LEU A 704 -41.85 -18.62 12.66
N ILE A 705 -41.50 -19.05 11.45
CA ILE A 705 -42.30 -18.83 10.24
C ILE A 705 -42.82 -20.18 9.76
N ALA A 706 -44.06 -20.48 10.11
CA ALA A 706 -44.69 -21.76 9.84
C ALA A 706 -46.15 -21.56 9.43
N LYS A 707 -46.61 -22.32 8.44
CA LYS A 707 -48.01 -22.28 7.99
C LYS A 707 -48.93 -23.04 8.95
N GLN A 708 -49.12 -22.48 10.15
CA GLN A 708 -49.93 -23.02 11.25
C GLN A 708 -50.69 -21.91 11.97
N THR A 709 -51.69 -22.26 12.78
CA THR A 709 -52.38 -21.28 13.63
C THR A 709 -51.45 -20.74 14.71
N SER A 710 -51.43 -19.42 14.92
CA SER A 710 -50.68 -18.81 16.02
C SER A 710 -51.19 -19.22 17.39
N GLU A 711 -52.43 -19.75 17.50
CA GLU A 711 -53.01 -20.22 18.76
C GLU A 711 -52.18 -21.32 19.42
N GLU A 712 -51.54 -22.19 18.63
CA GLU A 712 -50.69 -23.27 19.12
C GLU A 712 -49.48 -22.75 19.92
N PHE A 713 -49.03 -21.54 19.64
CA PHE A 713 -47.78 -20.96 20.16
C PHE A 713 -48.00 -19.80 21.15
N ILE A 714 -49.25 -19.59 21.60
CA ILE A 714 -49.59 -18.56 22.58
C ILE A 714 -48.83 -18.78 23.90
N ASN A 715 -48.49 -17.67 24.56
CA ASN A 715 -47.83 -17.61 25.88
C ASN A 715 -46.46 -18.30 25.96
N ILE A 716 -45.75 -18.47 24.84
CA ILE A 716 -44.34 -18.86 24.85
C ILE A 716 -43.48 -17.59 24.88
N PRO A 717 -42.74 -17.30 25.98
CA PRO A 717 -41.90 -16.11 26.07
C PRO A 717 -40.85 -16.07 24.95
N ASN A 718 -40.50 -14.87 24.46
CA ASN A 718 -39.48 -14.65 23.44
C ASN A 718 -39.73 -15.30 22.05
N LEU A 719 -40.89 -15.92 21.84
CA LEU A 719 -41.29 -16.49 20.55
C LEU A 719 -42.15 -15.51 19.76
N ILE A 720 -41.84 -15.34 18.48
CA ILE A 720 -42.59 -14.55 17.51
C ILE A 720 -43.00 -15.49 16.39
N HIS A 721 -44.31 -15.65 16.18
CA HIS A 721 -44.84 -16.56 15.16
C HIS A 721 -45.55 -15.81 14.04
N TYR A 722 -45.21 -16.14 12.79
CA TYR A 722 -45.90 -15.69 11.59
C TYR A 722 -46.48 -16.89 10.83
N ASN A 723 -47.80 -16.87 10.61
CA ASN A 723 -48.50 -17.86 9.79
C ASN A 723 -48.25 -17.61 8.29
N LEU A 724 -47.03 -17.91 7.85
CA LEU A 724 -46.57 -17.75 6.47
C LEU A 724 -45.87 -19.03 6.00
N ASN A 725 -45.85 -19.22 4.68
CA ASN A 725 -45.04 -20.25 4.04
C ASN A 725 -43.98 -19.59 3.17
N LEU A 726 -42.71 -19.74 3.52
CA LEU A 726 -41.57 -19.24 2.76
C LEU A 726 -40.89 -20.44 2.09
N SER A 727 -41.46 -20.88 0.96
CA SER A 727 -41.05 -22.10 0.28
C SER A 727 -39.76 -21.88 -0.52
N PRO A 728 -38.65 -22.55 -0.21
CA PRO A 728 -37.41 -22.42 -0.97
C PRO A 728 -37.56 -22.92 -2.41
N ASP A 729 -38.36 -23.97 -2.64
CA ASP A 729 -38.63 -24.47 -3.99
C ASP A 729 -39.29 -23.40 -4.85
N TRP A 730 -40.28 -22.68 -4.29
CA TRP A 730 -40.96 -21.61 -5.02
C TRP A 730 -40.06 -20.39 -5.23
N MET A 731 -39.15 -20.12 -4.30
CA MET A 731 -38.12 -19.08 -4.49
C MET A 731 -37.14 -19.43 -5.60
N TYR A 732 -36.83 -20.73 -5.79
CA TYR A 732 -36.04 -21.19 -6.94
C TYR A 732 -36.81 -21.09 -8.25
N ASP A 733 -38.10 -21.44 -8.24
CA ASP A 733 -38.94 -21.47 -9.45
C ASP A 733 -39.41 -20.08 -9.91
N SER A 734 -39.51 -19.10 -9.01
CA SER A 734 -40.04 -17.76 -9.30
C SER A 734 -39.26 -16.64 -8.60
N LEU A 735 -38.63 -15.79 -9.41
CA LEU A 735 -37.94 -14.59 -8.92
C LEU A 735 -38.91 -13.62 -8.24
N ASP A 736 -40.12 -13.44 -8.76
CA ASP A 736 -41.12 -12.54 -8.17
C ASP A 736 -41.52 -13.01 -6.77
N TYR A 737 -41.79 -14.30 -6.60
CA TYR A 737 -42.09 -14.87 -5.28
C TYR A 737 -40.90 -14.75 -4.32
N TRP A 738 -39.66 -14.93 -4.81
CA TRP A 738 -38.47 -14.71 -3.98
C TRP A 738 -38.36 -13.25 -3.53
N MET A 739 -38.57 -12.28 -4.43
CA MET A 739 -38.51 -10.86 -4.08
C MET A 739 -39.63 -10.45 -3.11
N GLU A 740 -40.84 -10.95 -3.27
CA GLU A 740 -41.96 -10.72 -2.34
C GLU A 740 -41.68 -11.31 -0.96
N SER A 741 -41.20 -12.56 -0.92
CA SER A 741 -40.78 -13.23 0.32
C SER A 741 -39.65 -12.47 1.02
N THR A 742 -38.71 -11.93 0.24
CA THR A 742 -37.58 -11.12 0.74
C THR A 742 -38.09 -9.82 1.36
N ARG A 743 -39.03 -9.12 0.70
CA ARG A 743 -39.66 -7.91 1.24
C ARG A 743 -40.40 -8.20 2.54
N THR A 744 -41.16 -9.30 2.58
CA THR A 744 -41.89 -9.73 3.78
C THR A 744 -40.93 -9.99 4.94
N MET A 745 -39.81 -10.68 4.69
CA MET A 745 -38.77 -10.91 5.71
C MET A 745 -38.13 -9.61 6.20
N GLN A 746 -37.87 -8.66 5.29
CA GLN A 746 -37.36 -7.33 5.65
C GLN A 746 -38.34 -6.57 6.54
N GLU A 747 -39.63 -6.52 6.19
CA GLU A 747 -40.65 -5.86 7.01
C GLU A 747 -40.75 -6.48 8.41
N ILE A 748 -40.64 -7.81 8.52
CA ILE A 748 -40.58 -8.50 9.81
C ILE A 748 -39.34 -8.04 10.59
N LEU A 749 -38.15 -8.07 10.00
CA LEU A 749 -36.91 -7.69 10.69
C LEU A 749 -36.91 -6.21 11.11
N ASP A 750 -37.43 -5.32 10.27
CA ASP A 750 -37.58 -3.90 10.57
C ASP A 750 -38.53 -3.70 11.77
N SER A 751 -39.67 -4.41 11.80
CA SER A 751 -40.60 -4.38 12.94
C SER A 751 -39.98 -4.87 14.26
N LEU A 752 -38.93 -5.69 14.15
CA LEU A 752 -38.15 -6.21 15.27
C LEU A 752 -36.96 -5.32 15.65
N GLY A 753 -36.79 -4.17 14.99
CA GLY A 753 -35.71 -3.22 15.21
C GLY A 753 -34.35 -3.72 14.71
N ILE A 754 -34.33 -4.62 13.72
CA ILE A 754 -33.11 -5.19 13.15
C ILE A 754 -32.88 -4.59 11.77
N SER A 755 -31.73 -3.95 11.58
CA SER A 755 -31.32 -3.37 10.31
C SER A 755 -29.80 -3.45 10.14
N SER A 756 -29.31 -3.12 8.95
CA SER A 756 -27.85 -3.02 8.71
C SER A 756 -27.09 -2.12 9.70
N GLN A 757 -27.76 -1.23 10.44
CA GLN A 757 -27.14 -0.34 11.44
C GLN A 757 -26.84 -1.03 12.78
N ASN A 758 -27.37 -2.23 13.03
CA ASN A 758 -27.17 -2.96 14.28
C ASN A 758 -26.93 -4.46 14.10
N LEU A 759 -26.65 -4.93 12.88
CA LEU A 759 -26.29 -6.33 12.65
C LEU A 759 -24.93 -6.67 13.28
N PHE A 760 -24.89 -7.76 14.03
CA PHE A 760 -23.65 -8.39 14.46
C PHE A 760 -23.11 -9.32 13.36
N TRP A 761 -21.85 -9.13 12.97
CA TRP A 761 -21.18 -9.95 11.97
C TRP A 761 -20.08 -10.79 12.58
N CYS A 762 -20.16 -12.12 12.42
CA CYS A 762 -19.10 -13.00 12.87
C CYS A 762 -17.87 -12.87 11.96
N PRO A 763 -16.64 -12.75 12.51
CA PRO A 763 -15.40 -12.79 11.73
C PRO A 763 -15.18 -14.20 11.10
N PRO A 764 -14.31 -14.32 10.08
CA PRO A 764 -14.11 -15.54 9.30
C PRO A 764 -13.57 -16.72 10.12
N ASN A 765 -12.57 -16.44 10.96
CA ASN A 765 -11.89 -17.37 11.84
C ASN A 765 -11.91 -16.77 13.25
N PRO A 766 -13.04 -16.90 13.98
CA PRO A 766 -13.22 -16.29 15.28
C PRO A 766 -12.20 -16.74 16.32
#